data_AF-A0A7V5ALT2-F1
#
_entry.id   AF-A0A7V5ALT2-F1
#
_cell.length_a   1.000
_cell.length_b   1.000
_cell.length_c   1.000
_cell.angle_alpha   90.00
_cell.angle_beta   90.00
_cell.angle_gamma   90.00
#
_symmetry.space_group_name_H-M   'P 1'
#
loop_
_entity.id
_entity.type
_entity.pdbx_description
1 polymer ?
#
loop_
_entity_poly.entity_id
_entity_poly.type
_entity_poly.pdbx_seq_one_letter_code
_entity_poly.pdbx_strand_id
1 'polypeptide(L)'
;MAVGTNLISGLSSGIDWKTMVDQLIAVDHRRVDLITNKKTETENKLKEWQSFNTKLLALKNAAESLNTPGKFQVFKADLTSSSSTVKASDLMSVTIGENATPASFNIKIINRAQAQKLSSNPFTGANVALGEDFAGQIVINGRVVTVNATDTLSDVATSINKLNTGTDATHVTATIVNYGTNDYRLILTSDNTGSKGISLLNGDSKNLVQLFGWKDNLTATVKNPITNGAQSEAFSSASVSIASLLGLSSAASGNVTIGDKTVNINLATMSLNDVKDAINQASPTGVTAAVVSQRENGILTFRLQINGTQTFSDSNNVLNTLGLLDHTSEDVSGLISGNSLTSRGSSLTSTTLIREIDGYLTYTAGDYITLSGTATDNTAVNSNFQITQATTVTDLLTEIKNRFGNVLAYVTADGKIRIDDLSNTGYLRVNLTSHLQDPYSTLQFVPGDGDFLTAAARKREVTAGEDALLELDGVEVVKSSNTISDLISGVSLNLLNADSTTTINLTINRDLDAIKGKIQDFVNKYNDVAAYINTQLSYDTKAEKPGGILFGDGTLSSVKSDLTSLLTQTIWGADSRFSILGLIGINLDNNGKLTINDSLLTAYLKSNINDIILLFTAQGVTSQSTLTYVTQSRDTKAGEYTVHISQAAARSTATAEVALSGTLGQGETMTITEGTKRADIALTAGMTLDDVINTINAELSTVYTQVLSAANTLKEGDNVTPISAQTTWNNIYGTNLENGDVINFSGTKRNNTAVTGSYTISNTSTDTIQGLLSAIEDAFANEIAVTVDTSGRLIVTDKTSGTSNLSLTITPPPGKGLDFGTILTTNPGGQTGRFALDITASKDATDHLVLTHNSYGSNYSFTIAESADLFWTSGDQTVNNGKDVAGTIGGESATGNGQMLGGNTGNVNTSGLYLKYTGTDENADVGTIKVTVGTAELFSRVLFKITDAFEGYATFKQQSLQNTIDDYEKKISQMENQLQQKREMMINRFVLMEMALNKIKNQSEWLANQLSIAEKAWRL
;
A
#
# COMPACT_ATOMS: atom_id res chain seq x y z
N MET A 1 2.83 57.39 -14.66
CA MET A 1 1.91 58.51 -14.93
C MET A 1 2.68 59.59 -15.66
N ALA A 2 2.49 59.71 -16.98
CA ALA A 2 3.00 60.83 -17.77
C ALA A 2 1.79 61.69 -18.14
N VAL A 3 1.81 62.94 -17.69
CA VAL A 3 0.77 63.93 -17.96
C VAL A 3 0.75 64.21 -19.46
N GLY A 4 -0.30 63.76 -20.14
CA GLY A 4 -0.54 64.05 -21.54
C GLY A 4 -0.91 65.52 -21.73
N THR A 5 0.08 66.38 -21.88
CA THR A 5 -0.12 67.71 -22.46
C THR A 5 -0.23 67.55 -23.97
N ASN A 6 -1.45 67.63 -24.49
CA ASN A 6 -1.71 67.79 -25.92
C ASN A 6 -1.12 69.14 -26.37
N LEU A 7 0.16 69.17 -26.70
CA LEU A 7 0.80 70.29 -27.38
C LEU A 7 0.23 70.34 -28.81
N ILE A 8 -0.55 71.37 -29.11
CA ILE A 8 -1.10 71.62 -30.45
C ILE A 8 0.06 72.08 -31.36
N SER A 9 0.37 71.32 -32.42
CA SER A 9 1.44 71.69 -33.37
C SER A 9 1.00 72.88 -34.24
N GLY A 10 1.94 73.69 -34.71
CA GLY A 10 1.70 74.73 -35.71
C GLY A 10 0.98 76.02 -35.25
N LEU A 11 0.84 76.29 -33.93
CA LEU A 11 0.15 77.50 -33.44
C LEU A 11 0.81 78.83 -33.86
N SER A 12 2.14 78.89 -34.01
CA SER A 12 2.85 80.10 -34.44
C SER A 12 3.31 80.06 -35.90
N SER A 13 3.78 78.89 -36.39
CA SER A 13 4.38 78.74 -37.72
C SER A 13 3.44 78.30 -38.84
N GLY A 14 2.28 77.70 -38.52
CA GLY A 14 1.41 77.05 -39.50
C GLY A 14 1.94 75.71 -40.05
N ILE A 15 3.07 75.20 -39.55
CA ILE A 15 3.67 73.93 -40.00
C ILE A 15 3.30 72.81 -39.03
N ASP A 16 2.72 71.73 -39.54
CA ASP A 16 2.48 70.52 -38.76
C ASP A 16 3.75 69.66 -38.63
N TRP A 17 4.70 70.15 -37.84
CA TRP A 17 5.99 69.49 -37.64
C TRP A 17 5.87 68.12 -36.95
N LYS A 18 4.78 67.84 -36.23
CA LYS A 18 4.55 66.54 -35.57
C LYS A 18 4.39 65.44 -36.62
N THR A 19 3.51 65.65 -37.60
CA THR A 19 3.33 64.71 -38.72
C THR A 19 4.62 64.53 -39.52
N MET A 20 5.42 65.58 -39.70
CA MET A 20 6.71 65.49 -40.38
C MET A 20 7.74 64.66 -39.58
N VAL A 21 7.83 64.87 -38.26
CA VAL A 21 8.68 64.06 -37.37
C VAL A 21 8.24 62.59 -37.39
N ASP A 22 6.94 62.32 -37.33
CA ASP A 22 6.41 60.96 -37.39
C ASP A 22 6.73 60.27 -38.73
N GLN A 23 6.64 60.98 -39.86
CA GLN A 23 7.05 60.46 -41.17
C GLN A 23 8.56 60.18 -41.26
N LEU A 24 9.41 61.04 -40.68
CA LEU A 24 10.87 60.83 -40.62
C LEU A 24 11.22 59.61 -39.76
N ILE A 25 10.61 59.49 -38.59
CA ILE A 25 10.80 58.33 -37.71
C ILE A 25 10.30 57.05 -38.38
N ALA A 26 9.20 57.11 -39.14
CA ALA A 26 8.69 55.96 -39.91
C ALA A 26 9.66 55.48 -41.00
N VAL A 27 10.40 56.38 -41.66
CA VAL A 27 11.44 55.99 -42.64
C VAL A 27 12.62 55.29 -41.94
N ASP A 28 13.05 55.81 -40.79
CA ASP A 28 14.13 55.18 -40.02
C ASP A 28 13.70 53.84 -39.39
N HIS A 29 12.41 53.69 -39.07
CA HIS A 29 11.83 52.44 -38.54
C HIS A 29 11.93 51.28 -39.51
N ARG A 30 12.11 51.51 -40.82
CA ARG A 30 12.33 50.44 -41.81
C ARG A 30 13.47 49.49 -41.44
N ARG A 31 14.51 50.01 -40.75
CA ARG A 31 15.62 49.18 -40.27
C ARG A 31 15.19 48.25 -39.14
N VAL A 32 14.31 48.72 -38.26
CA VAL A 32 13.66 47.90 -37.23
C VAL A 32 12.77 46.86 -37.90
N ASP A 33 11.92 47.27 -38.84
CA ASP A 33 11.01 46.38 -39.58
C ASP A 33 11.76 45.22 -40.25
N LEU A 34 12.94 45.48 -40.83
CA LEU A 34 13.77 44.42 -41.43
C LEU A 34 14.25 43.39 -40.40
N ILE A 35 14.66 43.83 -39.21
CA ILE A 35 15.09 42.90 -38.14
C ILE A 35 13.89 42.21 -37.50
N THR A 36 12.76 42.91 -37.33
CA THR A 36 11.49 42.33 -36.89
C THR A 36 11.01 41.24 -37.84
N ASN A 37 11.13 41.45 -39.16
CA ASN A 37 10.81 40.45 -40.17
C ASN A 37 11.74 39.23 -40.06
N LYS A 38 13.05 39.43 -39.87
CA LYS A 38 14.01 38.33 -39.64
C LYS A 38 13.76 37.57 -38.33
N LYS A 39 13.37 38.28 -37.27
CA LYS A 39 12.95 37.68 -36.00
C LYS A 39 11.73 36.79 -36.24
N THR A 40 10.70 37.31 -36.89
CA THR A 40 9.48 36.57 -37.22
C THR A 40 9.78 35.31 -38.06
N GLU A 41 10.66 35.42 -39.05
CA GLU A 41 11.10 34.26 -39.84
C GLU A 41 11.79 33.20 -38.96
N THR A 42 12.65 33.63 -38.03
CA THR A 42 13.38 32.74 -37.12
C THR A 42 12.45 32.09 -36.07
N GLU A 43 11.48 32.83 -35.54
CA GLU A 43 10.42 32.31 -34.68
C GLU A 43 9.60 31.23 -35.40
N ASN A 44 9.26 31.45 -36.67
CA ASN A 44 8.56 30.46 -37.47
C ASN A 44 9.41 29.21 -37.71
N LYS A 45 10.72 29.36 -37.98
CA LYS A 45 11.67 28.22 -38.08
C LYS A 45 11.76 27.45 -36.77
N LEU A 46 11.78 28.13 -35.63
CA LEU A 46 11.80 27.50 -34.30
C LEU A 46 10.51 26.69 -34.07
N LYS A 47 9.34 27.26 -34.38
CA LYS A 47 8.05 26.55 -34.28
C LYS A 47 8.02 25.28 -35.13
N GLU A 48 8.54 25.35 -36.36
CA GLU A 48 8.66 24.20 -37.24
C GLU A 48 9.61 23.14 -36.67
N TRP A 49 10.77 23.53 -36.13
CA TRP A 49 11.68 22.60 -35.46
C TRP A 49 11.09 21.97 -34.19
N GLN A 50 10.28 22.70 -33.42
CA GLN A 50 9.56 22.16 -32.26
C GLN A 50 8.50 21.14 -32.67
N SER A 51 7.74 21.44 -33.73
CA SER A 51 6.77 20.52 -34.35
C SER A 51 7.48 19.25 -34.86
N PHE A 52 8.61 19.42 -35.54
CA PHE A 52 9.40 18.29 -36.04
C PHE A 52 9.97 17.42 -34.91
N ASN A 53 10.51 18.03 -33.85
CA ASN A 53 11.00 17.29 -32.68
C ASN A 53 9.89 16.45 -32.03
N THR A 54 8.66 16.99 -31.97
CA THR A 54 7.50 16.24 -31.48
C THR A 54 7.23 14.98 -32.33
N LYS A 55 7.39 15.07 -33.66
CA LYS A 55 7.25 13.92 -34.57
C LYS A 55 8.38 12.90 -34.40
N LEU A 56 9.62 13.36 -34.21
CA LEU A 56 10.77 12.50 -33.93
C LEU A 56 10.61 11.76 -32.60
N LEU A 57 10.13 12.43 -31.55
CA LEU A 57 9.80 11.81 -30.27
C LEU A 57 8.68 10.77 -30.40
N ALA A 58 7.65 11.04 -31.21
CA ALA A 58 6.59 10.07 -31.49
C ALA A 58 7.13 8.82 -32.20
N LEU A 59 8.04 8.98 -33.18
CA LEU A 59 8.72 7.86 -33.82
C LEU A 59 9.63 7.10 -32.84
N LYS A 60 10.34 7.81 -31.95
CA LYS A 60 11.18 7.20 -30.92
C LYS A 60 10.34 6.31 -30.00
N ASN A 61 9.21 6.82 -29.51
CA ASN A 61 8.29 6.06 -28.66
C ASN A 61 7.73 4.82 -29.38
N ALA A 62 7.39 4.95 -30.67
CA ALA A 62 6.94 3.82 -31.47
C ALA A 62 8.04 2.76 -31.65
N ALA A 63 9.29 3.16 -31.83
CA ALA A 63 10.44 2.25 -31.89
C ALA A 63 10.69 1.57 -30.52
N GLU A 64 10.62 2.31 -29.41
CA GLU A 64 10.73 1.77 -28.04
C GLU A 64 9.60 0.80 -27.69
N SER A 65 8.46 0.86 -28.39
CA SER A 65 7.39 -0.14 -28.25
C SER A 65 7.73 -1.50 -28.86
N LEU A 66 8.86 -1.62 -29.57
CA LEU A 66 9.31 -2.79 -30.33
C LEU A 66 10.79 -3.15 -30.08
N ASN A 67 11.50 -2.49 -29.18
CA ASN A 67 12.97 -2.63 -29.08
C ASN A 67 13.45 -3.73 -28.13
N THR A 68 12.57 -4.38 -27.35
CA THR A 68 12.92 -5.52 -26.49
C THR A 68 12.02 -6.75 -26.74
N PRO A 69 12.52 -7.98 -26.54
CA PRO A 69 11.74 -9.20 -26.76
C PRO A 69 10.44 -9.25 -25.94
N GLY A 70 10.45 -8.71 -24.72
CA GLY A 70 9.27 -8.62 -23.86
C GLY A 70 8.11 -7.85 -24.50
N LYS A 71 8.38 -6.84 -25.35
CA LYS A 71 7.33 -6.08 -26.04
C LYS A 71 6.55 -6.88 -27.09
N PHE A 72 7.06 -8.05 -27.48
CA PHE A 72 6.39 -9.01 -28.36
C PHE A 72 5.65 -10.12 -27.59
N GLN A 73 5.76 -10.17 -26.26
CA GLN A 73 4.98 -11.06 -25.41
C GLN A 73 3.58 -10.47 -25.17
N VAL A 74 2.86 -10.23 -26.27
CA VAL A 74 1.48 -9.76 -26.26
C VAL A 74 0.58 -10.96 -26.51
N PHE A 75 -0.37 -11.16 -25.61
CA PHE A 75 -1.28 -12.29 -25.64
C PHE A 75 -2.71 -11.81 -25.54
N LYS A 76 -3.62 -12.60 -26.11
CA LYS A 76 -5.06 -12.41 -26.02
C LYS A 76 -5.71 -13.66 -25.47
N ALA A 77 -6.85 -13.46 -24.83
CA ALA A 77 -7.73 -14.53 -24.37
C ALA A 77 -8.93 -14.61 -25.30
N ASP A 78 -9.17 -15.79 -25.84
CA ASP A 78 -10.40 -16.16 -26.53
C ASP A 78 -11.23 -17.01 -25.56
N LEU A 79 -12.44 -16.54 -25.24
CA LEU A 79 -13.37 -17.22 -24.34
C LEU A 79 -14.53 -17.81 -25.14
N THR A 80 -14.74 -19.12 -25.03
CA THR A 80 -15.92 -19.79 -25.60
C THR A 80 -16.71 -20.51 -24.52
N SER A 81 -18.01 -20.63 -24.73
CA SER A 81 -18.92 -21.32 -23.81
C SER A 81 -19.40 -22.62 -24.45
N SER A 82 -19.48 -23.67 -23.65
CA SER A 82 -20.16 -24.93 -24.03
C SER A 82 -21.68 -24.79 -24.11
N SER A 83 -22.25 -23.72 -23.54
CA SER A 83 -23.68 -23.41 -23.59
C SER A 83 -24.04 -22.49 -24.75
N SER A 84 -25.16 -22.76 -25.40
CA SER A 84 -25.71 -21.88 -26.45
C SER A 84 -26.48 -20.68 -25.90
N THR A 85 -26.83 -20.68 -24.61
CA THR A 85 -27.64 -19.62 -23.97
C THR A 85 -26.84 -18.75 -23.02
N VAL A 86 -25.76 -19.27 -22.45
CA VAL A 86 -24.91 -18.57 -21.48
C VAL A 86 -23.59 -18.20 -22.16
N LYS A 87 -23.29 -16.91 -22.27
CA LYS A 87 -22.01 -16.46 -22.84
C LYS A 87 -20.92 -16.53 -21.78
N ALA A 88 -19.70 -16.88 -22.19
CA ALA A 88 -18.55 -16.90 -21.29
C ALA A 88 -18.31 -15.52 -20.63
N SER A 89 -18.55 -14.42 -21.36
CA SER A 89 -18.43 -13.05 -20.87
C SER A 89 -19.44 -12.68 -19.76
N ASP A 90 -20.54 -13.42 -19.64
CA ASP A 90 -21.53 -13.20 -18.59
C ASP A 90 -21.10 -13.87 -17.28
N LEU A 91 -20.21 -14.87 -17.36
CA LEU A 91 -19.70 -15.65 -16.24
C LEU A 91 -18.33 -15.15 -15.76
N MET A 92 -17.43 -14.77 -16.67
CA MET A 92 -16.09 -14.28 -16.32
C MET A 92 -15.50 -13.31 -17.35
N SER A 93 -14.57 -12.48 -16.89
CA SER A 93 -13.62 -11.77 -17.75
C SER A 93 -12.19 -12.19 -17.44
N VAL A 94 -11.28 -12.01 -18.41
CA VAL A 94 -9.88 -12.40 -18.27
C VAL A 94 -8.96 -11.26 -18.68
N THR A 95 -7.93 -11.01 -17.88
CA THR A 95 -6.82 -10.10 -18.19
C THR A 95 -5.55 -10.93 -18.32
N ILE A 96 -4.78 -10.70 -19.39
CA ILE A 96 -3.54 -11.41 -19.67
C ILE A 96 -2.34 -10.46 -19.49
N GLY A 97 -1.35 -10.90 -18.74
CA GLY A 97 -0.08 -10.21 -18.51
C GLY A 97 1.06 -10.73 -19.41
N GLU A 98 2.22 -10.09 -19.31
CA GLU A 98 3.38 -10.33 -20.18
C GLU A 98 4.05 -11.71 -19.98
N ASN A 99 3.81 -12.36 -18.84
CA ASN A 99 4.37 -13.69 -18.50
C ASN A 99 3.45 -14.86 -18.88
N ALA A 100 2.31 -14.58 -19.51
CA ALA A 100 1.41 -15.63 -19.94
C ALA A 100 2.04 -16.52 -21.02
N THR A 101 1.54 -17.75 -21.15
CA THR A 101 1.98 -18.68 -22.18
C THR A 101 0.78 -19.16 -23.00
N PRO A 102 0.94 -19.39 -24.32
CA PRO A 102 -0.14 -19.93 -25.13
C PRO A 102 -0.57 -21.32 -24.63
N ALA A 103 -1.84 -21.44 -24.26
CA ALA A 103 -2.43 -22.65 -23.69
C ALA A 103 -3.96 -22.57 -23.74
N SER A 104 -4.64 -23.71 -23.61
CA SER A 104 -6.10 -23.78 -23.48
C SER A 104 -6.46 -24.44 -22.16
N PHE A 105 -7.46 -23.89 -21.48
CA PHE A 105 -7.95 -24.36 -20.18
C PHE A 105 -9.47 -24.47 -20.20
N ASN A 106 -10.01 -25.52 -19.58
CA ASN A 106 -11.44 -25.65 -19.31
C ASN A 106 -11.73 -25.19 -17.88
N ILE A 107 -12.61 -24.20 -17.75
CA ILE A 107 -12.96 -23.58 -16.48
C ILE A 107 -14.46 -23.75 -16.24
N LYS A 108 -14.85 -24.16 -15.04
CA LYS A 108 -16.25 -24.17 -14.61
C LYS A 108 -16.38 -23.42 -13.30
N ILE A 109 -17.31 -22.47 -13.22
CA ILE A 109 -17.49 -21.63 -12.02
C ILE A 109 -18.68 -22.20 -11.25
N ILE A 110 -18.41 -22.84 -10.11
CA ILE A 110 -19.42 -23.54 -9.32
C ILE A 110 -20.15 -22.55 -8.40
N ASN A 111 -19.42 -21.72 -7.68
CA ASN A 111 -19.97 -20.60 -6.89
C ASN A 111 -18.99 -19.42 -6.89
N ARG A 112 -19.45 -18.27 -6.40
CA ARG A 112 -18.66 -17.05 -6.28
C ARG A 112 -18.28 -16.80 -4.83
N ALA A 113 -17.16 -16.13 -4.64
CA ALA A 113 -16.79 -15.67 -3.32
C ALA A 113 -17.79 -14.60 -2.86
N GLN A 114 -18.27 -14.72 -1.61
CA GLN A 114 -19.19 -13.78 -0.98
C GLN A 114 -18.54 -13.14 0.24
N ALA A 115 -18.91 -11.89 0.51
CA ALA A 115 -18.45 -11.18 1.70
C ALA A 115 -19.43 -11.39 2.85
N GLN A 116 -18.90 -11.72 4.02
CA GLN A 116 -19.71 -11.97 5.22
C GLN A 116 -20.41 -10.68 5.68
N LYS A 117 -21.66 -10.82 6.12
CA LYS A 117 -22.43 -9.76 6.77
C LYS A 117 -23.04 -10.26 8.07
N LEU A 118 -22.73 -9.58 9.17
CA LEU A 118 -23.23 -9.87 10.52
C LEU A 118 -24.18 -8.78 11.01
N SER A 119 -25.23 -9.16 11.74
CA SER A 119 -26.21 -8.26 12.37
C SER A 119 -26.18 -8.39 13.88
N SER A 120 -26.17 -7.25 14.57
CA SER A 120 -26.32 -7.17 16.02
C SER A 120 -27.75 -7.53 16.49
N ASN A 121 -27.93 -7.60 17.80
CA ASN A 121 -29.20 -7.45 18.51
C ASN A 121 -29.89 -6.11 18.17
N PRO A 122 -31.22 -6.02 18.34
CA PRO A 122 -31.94 -4.75 18.25
C PRO A 122 -31.63 -3.82 19.44
N PHE A 123 -31.46 -2.53 19.15
CA PHE A 123 -31.28 -1.47 20.13
C PHE A 123 -32.37 -0.40 19.97
N THR A 124 -32.66 0.30 21.07
CA THR A 124 -33.74 1.29 21.14
C THR A 124 -33.48 2.55 20.32
N GLY A 125 -32.21 2.88 20.04
CA GLY A 125 -31.85 4.05 19.25
C GLY A 125 -30.37 4.05 18.83
N ALA A 126 -30.07 4.75 17.73
CA ALA A 126 -28.69 4.91 17.26
C ALA A 126 -27.82 5.81 18.17
N ASN A 127 -28.45 6.76 18.87
CA ASN A 127 -27.80 7.80 19.68
C ASN A 127 -28.15 7.68 21.18
N VAL A 128 -28.41 6.47 21.66
CA VAL A 128 -28.68 6.18 23.08
C VAL A 128 -27.43 5.53 23.67
N ALA A 129 -27.01 5.96 24.85
CA ALA A 129 -25.85 5.39 25.54
C ALA A 129 -26.09 3.90 25.83
N LEU A 130 -25.06 3.08 25.57
CA LEU A 130 -25.14 1.62 25.69
C LEU A 130 -25.13 1.14 27.16
N GLY A 131 -24.48 1.87 28.06
CA GLY A 131 -24.37 1.55 29.49
C GLY A 131 -23.17 0.64 29.84
N GLU A 132 -22.96 0.46 31.15
CA GLU A 132 -21.76 -0.21 31.73
C GLU A 132 -21.55 -1.66 31.27
N ASP A 133 -22.64 -2.37 30.93
CA ASP A 133 -22.58 -3.74 30.44
C ASP A 133 -21.82 -3.85 29.11
N PHE A 134 -21.84 -2.79 28.29
CA PHE A 134 -21.17 -2.72 27.00
C PHE A 134 -19.75 -2.14 27.06
N ALA A 135 -19.31 -1.65 28.21
CA ALA A 135 -17.98 -1.04 28.33
C ALA A 135 -16.88 -2.12 28.29
N GLY A 136 -15.94 -2.06 27.36
CA GLY A 136 -14.84 -3.02 27.21
C GLY A 136 -14.22 -3.01 25.81
N GLN A 137 -13.54 -4.08 25.40
CA GLN A 137 -12.80 -4.14 24.16
C GLN A 137 -13.19 -5.32 23.26
N ILE A 138 -13.28 -5.05 21.96
CA ILE A 138 -13.55 -6.04 20.90
C ILE A 138 -12.38 -6.03 19.92
N VAL A 139 -11.96 -7.19 19.42
CA VAL A 139 -10.94 -7.31 18.38
C VAL A 139 -11.62 -7.65 17.05
N ILE A 140 -11.47 -6.77 16.06
CA ILE A 140 -11.99 -6.91 14.69
C ILE A 140 -10.81 -7.01 13.73
N ASN A 141 -10.64 -8.15 13.06
CA ASN A 141 -9.53 -8.40 12.12
C ASN A 141 -8.17 -7.96 12.68
N GLY A 142 -7.91 -8.26 13.97
CA GLY A 142 -6.66 -7.93 14.66
C GLY A 142 -6.55 -6.49 15.18
N ARG A 143 -7.60 -5.66 15.04
CA ARG A 143 -7.64 -4.29 15.57
C ARG A 143 -8.62 -4.15 16.71
N VAL A 144 -8.25 -3.40 17.74
CA VAL A 144 -9.08 -3.20 18.92
C VAL A 144 -10.05 -2.03 18.74
N VAL A 145 -11.31 -2.28 19.08
CA VAL A 145 -12.37 -1.29 19.26
C VAL A 145 -12.69 -1.24 20.75
N THR A 146 -12.43 -0.09 21.37
CA THR A 146 -12.86 0.18 22.75
C THR A 146 -14.26 0.76 22.73
N VAL A 147 -15.14 0.22 23.56
CA VAL A 147 -16.50 0.70 23.80
C VAL A 147 -16.58 1.19 25.23
N ASN A 148 -17.11 2.40 25.45
CA ASN A 148 -17.35 2.97 26.78
C ASN A 148 -18.84 2.92 27.12
N ALA A 149 -19.16 3.02 28.41
CA ALA A 149 -20.56 3.01 28.87
C ALA A 149 -21.39 4.17 28.29
N THR A 150 -20.75 5.30 28.00
CA THR A 150 -21.38 6.49 27.41
C THR A 150 -21.52 6.42 25.90
N ASP A 151 -20.85 5.48 25.23
CA ASP A 151 -20.86 5.38 23.78
C ASP A 151 -22.25 4.97 23.29
N THR A 152 -22.61 5.45 22.11
CA THR A 152 -23.82 5.09 21.39
C THR A 152 -23.51 4.10 20.26
N LEU A 153 -24.53 3.48 19.66
CA LEU A 153 -24.31 2.66 18.45
C LEU A 153 -23.61 3.44 17.32
N SER A 154 -23.92 4.74 17.18
CA SER A 154 -23.29 5.61 16.19
C SER A 154 -21.80 5.80 16.48
N ASP A 155 -21.42 5.91 17.75
CA ASP A 155 -20.03 6.03 18.15
C ASP A 155 -19.26 4.74 17.87
N VAL A 156 -19.85 3.59 18.20
CA VAL A 156 -19.26 2.27 17.90
C VAL A 156 -19.09 2.07 16.39
N ALA A 157 -20.11 2.37 15.58
CA ALA A 157 -20.02 2.30 14.12
C ALA A 157 -18.91 3.20 13.56
N THR A 158 -18.78 4.41 14.10
CA THR A 158 -17.76 5.38 13.70
C THR A 158 -16.35 4.88 14.09
N SER A 159 -16.20 4.35 15.30
CA SER A 159 -14.93 3.77 15.78
C SER A 159 -14.47 2.62 14.90
N ILE A 160 -15.38 1.70 14.52
CA ILE A 160 -15.06 0.60 13.60
C ILE A 160 -14.65 1.13 12.23
N ASN A 161 -15.42 2.04 11.65
CA ASN A 161 -15.13 2.59 10.32
C ASN A 161 -13.84 3.42 10.29
N LYS A 162 -13.48 4.09 11.39
CA LYS A 162 -12.21 4.82 11.51
C LYS A 162 -11.02 3.87 11.41
N LEU A 163 -11.12 2.67 11.99
CA LEU A 163 -10.10 1.62 11.90
C LEU A 163 -10.04 0.97 10.52
N ASN A 164 -11.04 1.18 9.65
CA ASN A 164 -11.05 0.69 8.27
C ASN A 164 -10.35 1.65 7.29
N THR A 165 -9.27 2.30 7.71
CA THR A 165 -8.49 3.24 6.90
C THR A 165 -6.99 3.04 7.11
N GLY A 166 -6.17 3.50 6.17
CA GLY A 166 -4.71 3.37 6.25
C GLY A 166 -4.16 2.05 5.69
N THR A 167 -2.90 1.74 5.98
CA THR A 167 -2.20 0.55 5.47
C THR A 167 -2.63 -0.76 6.14
N ASP A 168 -3.22 -0.66 7.32
CA ASP A 168 -3.60 -1.78 8.18
C ASP A 168 -5.09 -1.70 8.54
N ALA A 169 -5.91 -1.40 7.53
CA ALA A 169 -7.34 -1.28 7.69
C ALA A 169 -7.98 -2.59 8.19
N THR A 170 -9.04 -2.50 8.98
CA THR A 170 -9.81 -3.67 9.41
C THR A 170 -10.46 -4.42 8.24
N HIS A 171 -10.71 -3.77 7.10
CA HIS A 171 -11.51 -4.30 5.99
C HIS A 171 -12.93 -4.68 6.42
N VAL A 172 -13.47 -3.96 7.41
CA VAL A 172 -14.82 -4.14 7.92
C VAL A 172 -15.53 -2.80 7.94
N THR A 173 -16.66 -2.74 7.26
CA THR A 173 -17.55 -1.58 7.26
C THR A 173 -18.72 -1.82 8.21
N ALA A 174 -18.94 -0.89 9.14
CA ALA A 174 -20.05 -0.88 10.07
C ALA A 174 -21.14 0.10 9.62
N THR A 175 -22.40 -0.32 9.59
CA THR A 175 -23.55 0.51 9.21
C THR A 175 -24.74 0.26 10.12
N ILE A 176 -25.46 1.30 10.51
CA ILE A 176 -26.68 1.16 11.30
C ILE A 176 -27.89 1.07 10.35
N VAL A 177 -28.71 0.04 10.54
CA VAL A 177 -29.98 -0.14 9.83
C VAL A 177 -31.13 -0.01 10.81
N ASN A 178 -32.16 0.75 10.43
CA ASN A 178 -33.39 0.91 11.19
C ASN A 178 -34.48 0.01 10.58
N TYR A 179 -34.92 -1.00 11.32
CA TYR A 179 -35.99 -1.92 10.92
C TYR A 179 -37.37 -1.53 11.48
N GLY A 180 -37.46 -0.48 12.30
CA GLY A 180 -38.69 0.01 12.90
C GLY A 180 -38.46 0.75 14.21
N THR A 181 -39.55 1.11 14.89
CA THR A 181 -39.47 1.77 16.20
C THR A 181 -38.72 0.90 17.21
N ASN A 182 -37.69 1.46 17.84
CA ASN A 182 -36.81 0.77 18.79
C ASN A 182 -36.10 -0.48 18.25
N ASP A 183 -35.91 -0.60 16.92
CA ASP A 183 -35.14 -1.68 16.28
C ASP A 183 -34.05 -1.12 15.37
N TYR A 184 -32.98 -0.64 16.01
CA TYR A 184 -31.73 -0.23 15.36
C TYR A 184 -30.70 -1.35 15.49
N ARG A 185 -30.08 -1.74 14.37
CA ARG A 185 -29.07 -2.80 14.35
C ARG A 185 -27.80 -2.33 13.69
N LEU A 186 -26.67 -2.70 14.30
CA LEU A 186 -25.34 -2.50 13.74
C LEU A 186 -24.99 -3.69 12.86
N ILE A 187 -24.81 -3.41 11.57
CA ILE A 187 -24.46 -4.36 10.53
C ILE A 187 -22.96 -4.23 10.23
N LEU A 188 -22.22 -5.32 10.41
CA LEU A 188 -20.82 -5.42 10.02
C LEU A 188 -20.75 -6.13 8.67
N THR A 189 -20.06 -5.53 7.70
CA THR A 189 -19.85 -6.11 6.38
C THR A 189 -18.36 -6.23 6.13
N SER A 190 -17.89 -7.42 5.77
CA SER A 190 -16.51 -7.59 5.27
C SER A 190 -16.37 -6.89 3.93
N ASP A 191 -15.31 -6.11 3.75
CA ASP A 191 -15.00 -5.53 2.43
C ASP A 191 -14.39 -6.59 1.49
N ASN A 192 -13.76 -7.61 2.08
CA ASN A 192 -13.21 -8.76 1.37
C ASN A 192 -14.24 -9.89 1.27
N THR A 193 -14.23 -10.61 0.16
CA THR A 193 -14.96 -11.88 0.03
C THR A 193 -14.18 -13.05 0.65
N GLY A 194 -14.83 -14.20 0.80
CA GLY A 194 -14.20 -15.45 1.24
C GLY A 194 -14.79 -16.00 2.53
N SER A 195 -14.56 -17.30 2.73
CA SER A 195 -15.06 -18.07 3.90
C SER A 195 -14.47 -17.61 5.23
N LYS A 196 -13.28 -16.99 5.21
CA LYS A 196 -12.66 -16.41 6.42
C LYS A 196 -13.53 -15.32 7.07
N GLY A 197 -14.30 -14.59 6.27
CA GLY A 197 -15.22 -13.56 6.76
C GLY A 197 -14.55 -12.52 7.67
N ILE A 198 -15.28 -12.12 8.71
CA ILE A 198 -14.86 -11.17 9.74
C ILE A 198 -14.35 -11.96 10.95
N SER A 199 -13.08 -11.76 11.30
CA SER A 199 -12.54 -12.19 12.58
C SER A 199 -13.04 -11.24 13.67
N LEU A 200 -13.93 -11.73 14.54
CA LEU A 200 -14.58 -10.93 15.57
C LEU A 200 -14.45 -11.65 16.92
N LEU A 201 -13.56 -11.13 17.77
CA LEU A 201 -13.14 -11.77 19.02
C LEU A 201 -13.32 -10.81 20.19
N ASN A 202 -13.46 -11.33 21.41
CA ASN A 202 -13.44 -10.51 22.62
C ASN A 202 -11.99 -10.10 22.93
N GLY A 203 -11.79 -8.84 23.32
CA GLY A 203 -10.47 -8.31 23.71
C GLY A 203 -10.18 -8.44 25.20
N ASP A 204 -11.23 -8.56 26.00
CA ASP A 204 -11.18 -8.69 27.46
C ASP A 204 -12.03 -9.91 27.92
N SER A 205 -12.17 -10.07 29.24
CA SER A 205 -12.97 -11.15 29.82
C SER A 205 -14.48 -10.96 29.66
N LYS A 206 -14.96 -9.83 29.11
CA LYS A 206 -16.37 -9.62 28.81
C LYS A 206 -16.72 -10.23 27.46
N ASN A 207 -17.90 -10.83 27.39
CA ASN A 207 -18.44 -11.44 26.18
C ASN A 207 -19.16 -10.38 25.31
N LEU A 208 -18.46 -9.30 24.97
CA LEU A 208 -19.06 -8.15 24.28
C LEU A 208 -19.56 -8.51 22.89
N VAL A 209 -18.83 -9.33 22.13
CA VAL A 209 -19.24 -9.75 20.79
C VAL A 209 -20.58 -10.48 20.83
N GLN A 210 -20.78 -11.31 21.86
CA GLN A 210 -22.01 -12.03 22.14
C GLN A 210 -23.10 -11.10 22.67
N LEU A 211 -22.76 -10.13 23.52
CA LEU A 211 -23.69 -9.13 24.06
C LEU A 211 -24.27 -8.23 22.95
N PHE A 212 -23.43 -7.80 22.01
CA PHE A 212 -23.88 -7.14 20.77
C PHE A 212 -24.69 -8.09 19.89
N GLY A 213 -24.53 -9.41 20.03
CA GLY A 213 -25.36 -10.41 19.36
C GLY A 213 -24.87 -10.84 17.99
N TRP A 214 -23.61 -10.55 17.63
CA TRP A 214 -23.00 -11.05 16.38
C TRP A 214 -22.62 -12.53 16.46
N LYS A 215 -22.31 -13.00 17.67
CA LYS A 215 -22.01 -14.40 17.98
C LYS A 215 -23.02 -14.98 18.96
N ASP A 216 -23.09 -16.31 19.04
CA ASP A 216 -23.89 -17.04 20.04
C ASP A 216 -23.26 -17.04 21.44
N ASN A 217 -24.03 -17.51 22.43
CA ASN A 217 -23.55 -17.72 23.80
C ASN A 217 -23.18 -19.19 24.07
N LEU A 218 -22.94 -20.00 23.03
CA LEU A 218 -22.60 -21.42 23.15
C LEU A 218 -21.13 -21.60 23.56
N THR A 219 -20.73 -22.84 23.82
CA THR A 219 -19.31 -23.15 24.05
C THR A 219 -18.49 -22.84 22.80
N ALA A 220 -17.41 -22.08 22.97
CA ALA A 220 -16.51 -21.75 21.86
C ALA A 220 -15.89 -23.01 21.24
N THR A 221 -15.69 -22.98 19.93
CA THR A 221 -15.14 -24.09 19.13
C THR A 221 -13.80 -23.69 18.52
N VAL A 222 -12.99 -24.66 18.09
CA VAL A 222 -11.70 -24.38 17.46
C VAL A 222 -11.91 -23.61 16.17
N LYS A 223 -11.31 -22.42 16.08
CA LYS A 223 -11.44 -21.51 14.95
C LYS A 223 -10.60 -21.92 13.75
N ASN A 224 -9.31 -22.21 13.99
CA ASN A 224 -8.36 -22.62 12.95
C ASN A 224 -7.88 -24.04 13.24
N PRO A 225 -8.67 -25.08 12.94
CA PRO A 225 -8.28 -26.46 13.18
C PRO A 225 -7.17 -26.89 12.22
N ILE A 226 -6.22 -27.67 12.73
CA ILE A 226 -5.27 -28.44 11.94
C ILE A 226 -5.46 -29.93 12.26
N THR A 227 -4.79 -30.81 11.51
CA THR A 227 -4.86 -32.26 11.77
C THR A 227 -4.46 -32.55 13.22
N ASN A 228 -5.42 -32.97 14.04
CA ASN A 228 -5.25 -33.21 15.48
C ASN A 228 -4.62 -32.02 16.23
N GLY A 229 -5.04 -30.79 15.95
CA GLY A 229 -4.49 -29.60 16.59
C GLY A 229 -5.26 -28.33 16.28
N ALA A 230 -4.74 -27.18 16.73
CA ALA A 230 -5.28 -25.85 16.46
C ALA A 230 -4.17 -24.82 16.23
N GLN A 231 -4.49 -23.74 15.52
CA GLN A 231 -3.65 -22.57 15.37
C GLN A 231 -4.33 -21.30 15.88
N SER A 232 -3.54 -20.35 16.38
CA SER A 232 -4.00 -18.99 16.69
C SER A 232 -4.22 -18.16 15.43
N GLU A 233 -4.67 -16.91 15.61
CA GLU A 233 -4.55 -15.88 14.60
C GLU A 233 -3.09 -15.57 14.24
N ALA A 234 -2.89 -14.90 13.10
CA ALA A 234 -1.59 -14.42 12.67
C ALA A 234 -1.23 -13.11 13.39
N PHE A 235 0.00 -13.04 13.87
CA PHE A 235 0.56 -11.88 14.56
C PHE A 235 1.82 -11.40 13.85
N SER A 236 2.10 -10.09 13.90
CA SER A 236 3.27 -9.47 13.25
C SER A 236 4.60 -9.75 13.99
N SER A 237 4.54 -10.31 15.20
CA SER A 237 5.70 -10.73 15.97
C SER A 237 5.38 -11.93 16.87
N ALA A 238 6.40 -12.76 17.11
CA ALA A 238 6.34 -13.87 18.06
C ALA A 238 6.75 -13.49 19.48
N SER A 239 7.46 -12.37 19.66
CA SER A 239 8.16 -12.01 20.91
C SER A 239 7.61 -10.77 21.60
N VAL A 240 6.57 -10.14 21.04
CA VAL A 240 5.86 -9.02 21.65
C VAL A 240 4.61 -9.54 22.34
N SER A 241 4.23 -8.96 23.49
CA SER A 241 3.01 -9.39 24.19
C SER A 241 1.78 -9.22 23.31
N ILE A 242 0.81 -10.12 23.46
CA ILE A 242 -0.41 -10.11 22.62
C ILE A 242 -1.21 -8.82 22.83
N ALA A 243 -1.26 -8.30 24.05
CA ALA A 243 -1.89 -7.02 24.34
C ALA A 243 -1.24 -5.87 23.57
N SER A 244 0.09 -5.81 23.55
CA SER A 244 0.84 -4.77 22.82
C SER A 244 0.62 -4.89 21.31
N LEU A 245 0.57 -6.11 20.78
CA LEU A 245 0.34 -6.35 19.35
C LEU A 245 -1.05 -5.89 18.91
N LEU A 246 -2.07 -6.22 19.70
CA LEU A 246 -3.46 -5.88 19.39
C LEU A 246 -3.85 -4.45 19.81
N GLY A 247 -3.14 -3.85 20.77
CA GLY A 247 -3.51 -2.57 21.39
C GLY A 247 -4.56 -2.71 22.50
N LEU A 248 -4.52 -3.80 23.27
CA LEU A 248 -5.45 -4.05 24.37
C LEU A 248 -5.02 -3.30 25.64
N SER A 249 -5.96 -2.61 26.28
CA SER A 249 -5.75 -1.94 27.57
C SER A 249 -6.23 -2.80 28.75
N SER A 250 -7.10 -3.78 28.50
CA SER A 250 -7.58 -4.75 29.50
C SER A 250 -7.53 -6.17 28.93
N ALA A 251 -6.32 -6.63 28.57
CA ALA A 251 -6.17 -7.92 27.90
C ALA A 251 -6.63 -9.10 28.79
N ALA A 252 -7.28 -10.08 28.16
CA ALA A 252 -7.74 -11.30 28.82
C ALA A 252 -6.59 -12.04 29.55
N SER A 253 -6.89 -12.53 30.75
CA SER A 253 -5.98 -13.39 31.52
C SER A 253 -6.75 -14.44 32.31
N GLY A 254 -6.13 -15.60 32.54
CA GLY A 254 -6.75 -16.65 33.33
C GLY A 254 -6.21 -18.05 33.07
N ASN A 255 -6.85 -19.00 33.73
CA ASN A 255 -6.58 -20.42 33.55
C ASN A 255 -7.38 -20.96 32.36
N VAL A 256 -6.69 -21.53 31.39
CA VAL A 256 -7.27 -22.24 30.25
C VAL A 256 -6.99 -23.73 30.41
N THR A 257 -7.83 -24.59 29.81
CA THR A 257 -7.55 -26.03 29.74
C THR A 257 -7.09 -26.39 28.34
N ILE A 258 -5.96 -27.10 28.23
CA ILE A 258 -5.38 -27.60 26.98
C ILE A 258 -5.16 -29.11 27.16
N GLY A 259 -5.98 -29.92 26.48
CA GLY A 259 -5.99 -31.37 26.70
C GLY A 259 -6.40 -31.72 28.13
N ASP A 260 -5.50 -32.37 28.87
CA ASP A 260 -5.70 -32.82 30.26
C ASP A 260 -5.10 -31.87 31.32
N LYS A 261 -4.56 -30.71 30.91
CA LYS A 261 -3.87 -29.77 31.82
C LYS A 261 -4.48 -28.39 31.82
N THR A 262 -4.34 -27.73 32.97
CA THR A 262 -4.62 -26.30 33.14
C THR A 262 -3.34 -25.50 32.91
N VAL A 263 -3.41 -24.46 32.10
CA VAL A 263 -2.31 -23.54 31.79
C VAL A 263 -2.75 -22.12 32.13
N ASN A 264 -1.94 -21.38 32.87
CA ASN A 264 -2.20 -19.97 33.15
C ASN A 264 -1.61 -19.12 32.03
N ILE A 265 -2.44 -18.31 31.38
CA ILE A 265 -2.04 -17.43 30.29
C ILE A 265 -2.49 -16.00 30.62
N ASN A 266 -1.56 -15.06 30.52
CA ASN A 266 -1.83 -13.63 30.70
C ASN A 266 -1.40 -12.86 29.45
N LEU A 267 -2.35 -12.47 28.61
CA LEU A 267 -2.07 -11.80 27.33
C LEU A 267 -1.54 -10.37 27.49
N ALA A 268 -1.70 -9.77 28.67
CA ALA A 268 -1.10 -8.46 28.97
C ALA A 268 0.43 -8.50 28.87
N THR A 269 1.03 -9.60 29.35
CA THR A 269 2.48 -9.72 29.51
C THR A 269 3.11 -10.79 28.62
N MET A 270 2.35 -11.81 28.20
CA MET A 270 2.89 -12.94 27.43
C MET A 270 2.83 -12.70 25.91
N SER A 271 3.92 -13.04 25.24
CA SER A 271 4.04 -13.17 23.78
C SER A 271 3.64 -14.57 23.30
N LEU A 272 3.60 -14.79 21.97
CA LEU A 272 3.36 -16.14 21.43
C LEU A 272 4.43 -17.14 21.90
N ASN A 273 5.69 -16.71 21.99
CA ASN A 273 6.77 -17.54 22.52
C ASN A 273 6.53 -17.91 23.98
N ASP A 274 6.13 -16.96 24.82
CA ASP A 274 5.83 -17.22 26.23
C ASP A 274 4.64 -18.17 26.39
N VAL A 275 3.59 -17.99 25.58
CA VAL A 275 2.42 -18.89 25.60
C VAL A 275 2.83 -20.30 25.16
N LYS A 276 3.61 -20.43 24.09
CA LYS A 276 4.17 -21.70 23.62
C LYS A 276 4.97 -22.39 24.73
N ASP A 277 5.84 -21.65 25.42
CA ASP A 277 6.68 -22.18 26.50
C ASP A 277 5.86 -22.56 27.74
N ALA A 278 4.84 -21.77 28.11
CA ALA A 278 3.92 -22.09 29.19
C ALA A 278 3.14 -23.39 28.94
N ILE A 279 2.69 -23.61 27.70
CA ILE A 279 2.00 -24.84 27.30
C ILE A 279 2.95 -26.05 27.37
N ASN A 280 4.13 -25.93 26.78
CA ASN A 280 5.11 -27.03 26.79
C ASN A 280 5.59 -27.36 28.22
N GLN A 281 5.75 -26.35 29.07
CA GLN A 281 6.10 -26.52 30.48
C GLN A 281 5.00 -27.25 31.27
N ALA A 282 3.72 -26.99 30.98
CA ALA A 282 2.61 -27.72 31.60
C ALA A 282 2.57 -29.21 31.18
N SER A 283 3.25 -29.56 30.08
CA SER A 283 3.39 -30.91 29.54
C SER A 283 2.06 -31.69 29.45
N PRO A 284 1.05 -31.20 28.70
CA PRO A 284 -0.17 -31.96 28.47
C PRO A 284 0.11 -33.23 27.66
N THR A 285 -0.63 -34.29 27.96
CA THR A 285 -0.34 -35.62 27.44
C THR A 285 -0.49 -35.65 25.91
N GLY A 286 0.62 -35.89 25.19
CA GLY A 286 0.64 -35.97 23.72
C GLY A 286 0.52 -34.62 23.00
N VAL A 287 0.64 -33.50 23.72
CA VAL A 287 0.48 -32.15 23.17
C VAL A 287 1.84 -31.45 23.05
N THR A 288 2.05 -30.73 21.94
CA THR A 288 3.22 -29.86 21.74
C THR A 288 2.79 -28.52 21.17
N ALA A 289 3.36 -27.42 21.67
CA ALA A 289 3.18 -26.09 21.12
C ALA A 289 4.45 -25.59 20.40
N ALA A 290 4.27 -24.93 19.26
CA ALA A 290 5.32 -24.28 18.48
C ALA A 290 4.85 -22.91 17.97
N VAL A 291 5.78 -22.00 17.69
CA VAL A 291 5.48 -20.78 16.92
C VAL A 291 5.95 -21.00 15.48
N VAL A 292 5.02 -20.95 14.55
CA VAL A 292 5.29 -21.09 13.12
C VAL A 292 5.29 -19.73 12.45
N SER A 293 6.22 -19.50 11.53
CA SER A 293 6.26 -18.28 10.72
C SER A 293 5.77 -18.56 9.31
N GLN A 294 5.09 -17.59 8.72
CA GLN A 294 4.55 -17.68 7.36
C GLN A 294 4.57 -16.30 6.70
N ARG A 295 4.64 -16.26 5.38
CA ARG A 295 4.46 -15.00 4.64
C ARG A 295 3.02 -14.91 4.14
N GLU A 296 2.22 -14.05 4.74
CA GLU A 296 0.90 -13.68 4.22
C GLU A 296 1.07 -12.36 3.43
N ASN A 297 0.77 -12.37 2.13
CA ASN A 297 0.94 -11.22 1.23
C ASN A 297 2.35 -10.59 1.22
N GLY A 298 3.39 -11.42 1.38
CA GLY A 298 4.79 -10.98 1.45
C GLY A 298 5.25 -10.51 2.83
N ILE A 299 4.32 -10.32 3.78
CA ILE A 299 4.59 -9.91 5.16
C ILE A 299 4.81 -11.15 6.02
N LEU A 300 5.90 -11.17 6.79
CA LEU A 300 6.18 -12.24 7.74
C LEU A 300 5.22 -12.12 8.94
N THR A 301 4.49 -13.19 9.22
CA THR A 301 3.56 -13.31 10.35
C THR A 301 3.85 -14.60 11.11
N PHE A 302 3.37 -14.67 12.35
CA PHE A 302 3.63 -15.75 13.30
C PHE A 302 2.31 -16.26 13.88
N ARG A 303 2.19 -17.59 14.05
CA ARG A 303 1.05 -18.23 14.71
C ARG A 303 1.53 -19.17 15.81
N LEU A 304 0.81 -19.23 16.92
CA LEU A 304 0.92 -20.33 17.87
C LEU A 304 0.22 -21.55 17.26
N GLN A 305 0.95 -22.65 17.15
CA GLN A 305 0.45 -23.94 16.71
C GLN A 305 0.48 -24.93 17.87
N ILE A 306 -0.67 -25.52 18.19
CA ILE A 306 -0.81 -26.58 19.19
C ILE A 306 -1.15 -27.88 18.45
N ASN A 307 -0.29 -28.88 18.55
CA ASN A 307 -0.53 -30.22 18.02
C ASN A 307 -0.91 -31.17 19.15
N GLY A 308 -1.68 -32.21 18.86
CA GLY A 308 -2.01 -33.31 19.78
C GLY A 308 -3.39 -33.23 20.42
N THR A 309 -4.10 -32.09 20.34
CA THR A 309 -5.42 -31.91 20.96
C THR A 309 -6.25 -30.85 20.22
N GLN A 310 -7.57 -31.03 20.23
CA GLN A 310 -8.56 -30.00 19.90
C GLN A 310 -9.52 -29.72 21.08
N THR A 311 -9.22 -30.30 22.25
CA THR A 311 -10.01 -30.12 23.47
C THR A 311 -9.45 -28.94 24.25
N PHE A 312 -10.24 -27.86 24.27
CA PHE A 312 -9.91 -26.62 24.95
C PHE A 312 -11.09 -26.15 25.81
N SER A 313 -10.79 -25.44 26.89
CA SER A 313 -11.78 -24.69 27.65
C SER A 313 -11.21 -23.33 28.02
N ASP A 314 -12.03 -22.31 27.88
CA ASP A 314 -11.66 -20.91 28.10
C ASP A 314 -12.85 -20.16 28.69
N SER A 315 -12.74 -19.79 29.97
CA SER A 315 -13.80 -19.05 30.67
C SER A 315 -13.59 -17.53 30.64
N ASN A 316 -12.40 -17.07 30.25
CA ASN A 316 -11.99 -15.66 30.35
C ASN A 316 -11.64 -15.06 28.99
N ASN A 317 -12.06 -15.69 27.89
CA ASN A 317 -11.77 -15.31 26.51
C ASN A 317 -10.28 -15.28 26.13
N VAL A 318 -9.39 -15.92 26.89
CA VAL A 318 -7.95 -15.90 26.58
C VAL A 318 -7.62 -16.60 25.25
N LEU A 319 -8.15 -17.80 25.04
CA LEU A 319 -8.00 -18.54 23.78
C LEU A 319 -8.87 -17.93 22.68
N ASN A 320 -9.97 -17.27 23.03
CA ASN A 320 -10.78 -16.49 22.08
C ASN A 320 -10.01 -15.27 21.56
N THR A 321 -9.38 -14.46 22.42
CA THR A 321 -8.57 -13.30 22.01
C THR A 321 -7.36 -13.72 21.17
N LEU A 322 -6.72 -14.85 21.47
CA LEU A 322 -5.69 -15.45 20.63
C LEU A 322 -6.22 -15.94 19.27
N GLY A 323 -7.54 -16.10 19.15
CA GLY A 323 -8.24 -16.66 18.00
C GLY A 323 -7.95 -18.14 17.77
N LEU A 324 -7.63 -18.88 18.84
CA LEU A 324 -7.70 -20.34 18.85
C LEU A 324 -9.15 -20.82 18.89
N LEU A 325 -9.99 -20.14 19.67
CA LEU A 325 -11.40 -20.44 19.82
C LEU A 325 -12.28 -19.32 19.27
N ASP A 326 -13.43 -19.67 18.71
CA ASP A 326 -14.46 -18.71 18.29
C ASP A 326 -15.86 -19.28 18.56
N HIS A 327 -16.82 -18.37 18.66
CA HIS A 327 -18.24 -18.68 18.73
C HIS A 327 -18.85 -18.69 17.34
N THR A 328 -20.04 -19.27 17.19
CA THR A 328 -20.72 -19.32 15.89
C THR A 328 -21.66 -18.13 15.72
N SER A 329 -22.14 -17.93 14.49
CA SER A 329 -23.13 -16.91 14.13
C SER A 329 -24.45 -17.55 13.70
N GLU A 330 -24.87 -18.63 14.38
CA GLU A 330 -26.15 -19.28 14.11
C GLU A 330 -27.35 -18.33 14.21
N ASP A 331 -28.46 -18.70 13.57
CA ASP A 331 -29.70 -17.93 13.60
C ASP A 331 -30.31 -17.88 15.02
N VAL A 332 -31.02 -16.79 15.32
CA VAL A 332 -31.73 -16.62 16.59
C VAL A 332 -33.17 -17.07 16.42
N SER A 333 -33.60 -18.01 17.25
CA SER A 333 -35.01 -18.32 17.45
C SER A 333 -35.58 -17.47 18.59
N GLY A 334 -36.89 -17.27 18.63
CA GLY A 334 -37.52 -16.58 19.75
C GLY A 334 -39.01 -16.85 19.86
N LEU A 335 -39.60 -16.24 20.88
CA LEU A 335 -41.00 -16.35 21.22
C LEU A 335 -41.65 -14.97 21.13
N ILE A 336 -42.94 -14.92 20.79
CA ILE A 336 -43.68 -13.66 20.68
C ILE A 336 -45.04 -13.72 21.38
N SER A 337 -45.45 -12.61 21.99
CA SER A 337 -46.80 -12.45 22.53
C SER A 337 -47.84 -12.29 21.43
N GLY A 338 -49.09 -12.61 21.75
CA GLY A 338 -50.26 -12.27 20.94
C GLY A 338 -50.71 -10.82 21.11
N ASN A 339 -50.76 -10.31 22.35
CA ASN A 339 -51.20 -8.94 22.64
C ASN A 339 -50.12 -7.92 22.25
N SER A 340 -50.52 -6.87 21.55
CA SER A 340 -49.64 -5.86 20.98
C SER A 340 -50.13 -4.42 21.13
N LEU A 341 -51.27 -4.20 21.79
CA LEU A 341 -51.95 -2.90 21.86
C LEU A 341 -52.21 -2.47 23.30
N THR A 342 -52.29 -1.15 23.49
CA THR A 342 -52.88 -0.51 24.66
C THR A 342 -54.40 -0.55 24.59
N SER A 343 -55.08 -0.33 25.71
CA SER A 343 -56.54 -0.17 25.79
C SER A 343 -57.10 0.98 24.92
N ARG A 344 -56.24 1.84 24.38
CA ARG A 344 -56.57 2.95 23.46
C ARG A 344 -56.22 2.66 22.00
N GLY A 345 -55.76 1.45 21.68
CA GLY A 345 -55.43 1.00 20.33
C GLY A 345 -54.04 1.43 19.81
N SER A 346 -53.20 2.06 20.61
CA SER A 346 -51.79 2.32 20.27
C SER A 346 -50.94 1.07 20.50
N SER A 347 -49.92 0.82 19.68
CA SER A 347 -48.96 -0.27 19.91
C SER A 347 -48.24 -0.13 21.26
N LEU A 348 -47.94 -1.26 21.91
CA LEU A 348 -47.14 -1.24 23.13
C LEU A 348 -45.73 -0.69 22.84
N THR A 349 -45.18 -0.04 23.85
CA THR A 349 -43.78 0.39 23.91
C THR A 349 -43.17 -0.14 25.21
N SER A 350 -41.84 -0.11 25.32
CA SER A 350 -41.15 -0.47 26.57
C SER A 350 -41.58 0.39 27.77
N THR A 351 -42.00 1.64 27.54
CA THR A 351 -42.47 2.57 28.59
C THR A 351 -43.98 2.46 28.87
N THR A 352 -44.71 1.62 28.14
CA THR A 352 -46.14 1.42 28.38
C THR A 352 -46.35 0.85 29.78
N LEU A 353 -47.30 1.39 30.53
CA LEU A 353 -47.66 0.85 31.84
C LEU A 353 -48.45 -0.44 31.67
N ILE A 354 -48.20 -1.44 32.52
CA ILE A 354 -48.90 -2.74 32.43
C ILE A 354 -50.42 -2.56 32.52
N ARG A 355 -50.89 -1.62 33.34
CA ARG A 355 -52.31 -1.25 33.48
C ARG A 355 -52.94 -0.59 32.25
N GLU A 356 -52.15 -0.23 31.24
CA GLU A 356 -52.62 0.38 29.99
C GLU A 356 -52.67 -0.62 28.84
N ILE A 357 -52.21 -1.85 29.05
CA ILE A 357 -52.27 -2.92 28.05
C ILE A 357 -53.73 -3.32 27.82
N ASP A 358 -54.07 -3.61 26.57
CA ASP A 358 -55.42 -4.05 26.20
C ASP A 358 -55.88 -5.27 27.01
N GLY A 359 -57.12 -5.23 27.48
CA GLY A 359 -57.69 -6.20 28.42
C GLY A 359 -57.52 -5.86 29.91
N TYR A 360 -56.63 -4.95 30.31
CA TYR A 360 -56.50 -4.51 31.71
C TYR A 360 -57.38 -3.28 31.96
N LEU A 361 -58.48 -3.41 32.70
CA LEU A 361 -59.43 -2.32 32.93
C LEU A 361 -59.10 -1.48 34.18
N THR A 362 -58.90 -2.11 35.34
CA THR A 362 -58.70 -1.40 36.62
C THR A 362 -57.62 -2.04 37.47
N TYR A 363 -56.58 -1.28 37.82
CA TYR A 363 -55.56 -1.73 38.79
C TYR A 363 -56.16 -1.90 40.19
N THR A 364 -55.91 -3.05 40.79
CA THR A 364 -56.22 -3.35 42.19
C THR A 364 -54.95 -3.77 42.94
N ALA A 365 -54.81 -3.34 44.20
CA ALA A 365 -53.69 -3.76 45.02
C ALA A 365 -53.69 -5.28 45.20
N GLY A 366 -52.58 -5.94 44.85
CA GLY A 366 -52.45 -7.40 44.87
C GLY A 366 -52.54 -8.07 43.50
N ASP A 367 -52.66 -7.31 42.41
CA ASP A 367 -52.55 -7.83 41.04
C ASP A 367 -51.11 -8.27 40.71
N TYR A 368 -50.94 -9.42 40.06
CA TYR A 368 -49.62 -9.94 39.65
C TYR A 368 -49.68 -10.76 38.37
N ILE A 369 -48.52 -11.03 37.76
CA ILE A 369 -48.35 -11.94 36.62
C ILE A 369 -47.48 -13.11 37.08
N THR A 370 -47.90 -14.34 36.83
CA THR A 370 -47.06 -15.52 36.99
C THR A 370 -46.28 -15.76 35.70
N LEU A 371 -44.95 -15.74 35.81
CA LEU A 371 -43.99 -16.14 34.78
C LEU A 371 -43.73 -17.64 34.96
N SER A 372 -44.14 -18.46 33.99
CA SER A 372 -43.93 -19.90 34.02
C SER A 372 -43.36 -20.43 32.70
N GLY A 373 -42.74 -21.62 32.72
CA GLY A 373 -42.24 -22.28 31.52
C GLY A 373 -40.89 -22.98 31.74
N THR A 374 -40.04 -22.98 30.71
CA THR A 374 -38.72 -23.61 30.71
C THR A 374 -37.67 -22.61 30.23
N ALA A 375 -36.61 -22.43 31.01
CA ALA A 375 -35.46 -21.58 30.72
C ALA A 375 -34.55 -22.20 29.63
N THR A 376 -33.60 -21.41 29.15
CA THR A 376 -32.64 -21.85 28.10
C THR A 376 -31.69 -22.96 28.55
N ASP A 377 -31.50 -23.14 29.85
CA ASP A 377 -30.71 -24.23 30.45
C ASP A 377 -31.55 -25.48 30.78
N ASN A 378 -32.77 -25.55 30.26
CA ASN A 378 -33.75 -26.62 30.50
C ASN A 378 -34.25 -26.70 31.96
N THR A 379 -34.10 -25.64 32.76
CA THR A 379 -34.71 -25.55 34.09
C THR A 379 -36.14 -25.01 34.04
N ALA A 380 -36.99 -25.46 34.95
CA ALA A 380 -38.37 -24.97 35.04
C ALA A 380 -38.43 -23.61 35.75
N VAL A 381 -39.18 -22.66 35.18
CA VAL A 381 -39.43 -21.33 35.75
C VAL A 381 -40.86 -21.28 36.30
N ASN A 382 -41.01 -20.76 37.52
CA ASN A 382 -42.31 -20.42 38.10
C ASN A 382 -42.12 -19.31 39.16
N SER A 383 -42.50 -18.08 38.82
CA SER A 383 -42.31 -16.92 39.69
C SER A 383 -43.40 -15.87 39.50
N ASN A 384 -43.71 -15.09 40.54
CA ASN A 384 -44.73 -14.04 40.48
C ASN A 384 -44.09 -12.65 40.38
N PHE A 385 -44.51 -11.89 39.39
CA PHE A 385 -44.16 -10.49 39.16
C PHE A 385 -45.31 -9.58 39.62
N GLN A 386 -45.09 -8.79 40.66
CA GLN A 386 -46.11 -7.91 41.24
C GLN A 386 -46.36 -6.68 40.36
N ILE A 387 -47.63 -6.35 40.14
CA ILE A 387 -48.03 -5.15 39.40
C ILE A 387 -48.29 -4.01 40.38
N THR A 388 -47.80 -2.82 40.06
CA THR A 388 -48.09 -1.56 40.74
C THR A 388 -48.62 -0.53 39.75
N GLN A 389 -49.09 0.62 40.23
CA GLN A 389 -49.56 1.71 39.34
C GLN A 389 -48.48 2.27 38.39
N ALA A 390 -47.21 2.07 38.74
CA ALA A 390 -46.05 2.58 38.00
C ALA A 390 -45.31 1.47 37.22
N THR A 391 -45.73 0.20 37.34
CA THR A 391 -45.06 -0.91 36.66
C THR A 391 -45.22 -0.81 35.15
N THR A 392 -44.09 -0.84 34.45
CA THR A 392 -43.98 -0.74 32.99
C THR A 392 -43.74 -2.09 32.33
N VAL A 393 -43.89 -2.14 31.00
CA VAL A 393 -43.44 -3.28 30.18
C VAL A 393 -41.94 -3.53 30.36
N THR A 394 -41.10 -2.48 30.48
CA THR A 394 -39.66 -2.65 30.75
C THR A 394 -39.38 -3.44 32.02
N ASP A 395 -40.14 -3.20 33.08
CA ASP A 395 -39.98 -3.93 34.34
C ASP A 395 -40.30 -5.42 34.16
N LEU A 396 -41.35 -5.73 33.39
CA LEU A 396 -41.73 -7.11 33.06
C LEU A 396 -40.68 -7.80 32.17
N LEU A 397 -40.17 -7.13 31.14
CA LEU A 397 -39.11 -7.67 30.26
C LEU A 397 -37.83 -7.97 31.04
N THR A 398 -37.49 -7.11 32.01
CA THR A 398 -36.33 -7.29 32.89
C THR A 398 -36.53 -8.53 33.77
N GLU A 399 -37.72 -8.72 34.35
CA GLU A 399 -38.02 -9.91 35.14
C GLU A 399 -37.96 -11.18 34.28
N ILE A 400 -38.47 -11.15 33.04
CA ILE A 400 -38.35 -12.28 32.10
C ILE A 400 -36.88 -12.62 31.85
N LYS A 401 -36.04 -11.61 31.53
CA LYS A 401 -34.60 -11.82 31.33
C LYS A 401 -33.95 -12.48 32.55
N ASN A 402 -34.26 -12.00 33.75
CA ASN A 402 -33.69 -12.50 34.99
C ASN A 402 -34.11 -13.95 35.31
N ARG A 403 -35.31 -14.35 34.92
CA ARG A 403 -35.87 -15.68 35.25
C ARG A 403 -35.53 -16.75 34.23
N PHE A 404 -35.54 -16.43 32.94
CA PHE A 404 -35.41 -17.42 31.88
C PHE A 404 -33.98 -17.62 31.37
N GLY A 405 -33.05 -16.70 31.70
CA GLY A 405 -31.61 -16.83 31.43
C GLY A 405 -31.23 -16.84 29.95
N ASN A 406 -30.11 -16.21 29.55
CA ASN A 406 -29.64 -16.15 28.16
C ASN A 406 -30.73 -15.80 27.11
N VAL A 407 -31.66 -14.92 27.48
CA VAL A 407 -32.70 -14.40 26.58
C VAL A 407 -32.57 -12.89 26.38
N LEU A 408 -33.00 -12.40 25.23
CA LEU A 408 -33.22 -10.97 24.99
C LEU A 408 -34.73 -10.69 24.91
N ALA A 409 -35.26 -9.97 25.88
CA ALA A 409 -36.68 -9.60 25.93
C ALA A 409 -36.88 -8.12 25.55
N TYR A 410 -37.72 -7.85 24.56
CA TYR A 410 -37.97 -6.48 24.06
C TYR A 410 -39.37 -6.34 23.44
N VAL A 411 -39.77 -5.10 23.11
CA VAL A 411 -41.02 -4.83 22.37
C VAL A 411 -40.70 -4.60 20.90
N THR A 412 -41.36 -5.34 20.03
CA THR A 412 -41.26 -5.24 18.57
C THR A 412 -41.97 -3.99 18.03
N ALA A 413 -41.67 -3.60 16.80
CA ALA A 413 -42.27 -2.42 16.18
C ALA A 413 -43.80 -2.50 16.03
N ASP A 414 -44.38 -3.71 15.93
CA ASP A 414 -45.83 -3.93 15.92
C ASP A 414 -46.45 -3.99 17.33
N GLY A 415 -45.65 -3.80 18.38
CA GLY A 415 -46.08 -3.70 19.77
C GLY A 415 -46.11 -5.01 20.53
N LYS A 416 -45.62 -6.12 19.97
CA LYS A 416 -45.58 -7.41 20.68
C LYS A 416 -44.36 -7.52 21.58
N ILE A 417 -44.50 -8.21 22.70
CA ILE A 417 -43.38 -8.65 23.52
C ILE A 417 -42.70 -9.82 22.81
N ARG A 418 -41.39 -9.71 22.63
CA ARG A 418 -40.55 -10.72 22.00
C ARG A 418 -39.44 -11.15 22.94
N ILE A 419 -39.15 -12.45 22.93
CA ILE A 419 -38.13 -13.08 23.77
C ILE A 419 -37.27 -13.96 22.87
N ASP A 420 -36.09 -13.46 22.53
CA ASP A 420 -35.12 -14.16 21.70
C ASP A 420 -34.29 -15.13 22.54
N ASP A 421 -34.19 -16.38 22.09
CA ASP A 421 -33.32 -17.40 22.65
C ASP A 421 -31.91 -17.20 22.10
N LEU A 422 -31.01 -16.65 22.93
CA LEU A 422 -29.62 -16.43 22.54
C LEU A 422 -28.77 -17.70 22.63
N SER A 423 -29.28 -18.75 23.28
CA SER A 423 -28.62 -20.05 23.40
C SER A 423 -28.91 -20.98 22.23
N ASN A 424 -30.01 -20.74 21.49
CA ASN A 424 -30.48 -21.60 20.40
C ASN A 424 -30.67 -23.08 20.81
N THR A 425 -30.93 -23.34 22.09
CA THR A 425 -31.08 -24.71 22.62
C THR A 425 -32.43 -25.34 22.25
N GLY A 426 -33.43 -24.52 21.92
CA GLY A 426 -34.79 -24.96 21.62
C GLY A 426 -35.63 -25.30 22.86
N TYR A 427 -35.08 -25.16 24.07
CA TYR A 427 -35.78 -25.44 25.33
C TYR A 427 -36.71 -24.32 25.77
N LEU A 428 -36.44 -23.08 25.36
CA LEU A 428 -37.15 -21.90 25.88
C LEU A 428 -38.67 -22.02 25.67
N ARG A 429 -39.43 -21.95 26.77
CA ARG A 429 -40.89 -21.82 26.80
C ARG A 429 -41.25 -20.75 27.80
N VAL A 430 -42.08 -19.79 27.42
CA VAL A 430 -42.50 -18.68 28.29
C VAL A 430 -44.01 -18.55 28.25
N ASN A 431 -44.60 -18.57 29.44
CA ASN A 431 -46.01 -18.32 29.66
C ASN A 431 -46.18 -17.22 30.71
N LEU A 432 -47.07 -16.26 30.42
CA LEU A 432 -47.41 -15.17 31.32
C LEU A 432 -48.91 -15.26 31.63
N THR A 433 -49.24 -15.65 32.86
CA THR A 433 -50.63 -15.73 33.32
C THR A 433 -50.92 -14.58 34.27
N SER A 434 -51.93 -13.76 33.97
CA SER A 434 -52.31 -12.64 34.85
C SER A 434 -53.24 -13.12 35.97
N HIS A 435 -53.06 -12.54 37.16
CA HIS A 435 -53.89 -12.77 38.33
C HIS A 435 -54.43 -11.42 38.81
N LEU A 436 -55.59 -11.04 38.28
CA LEU A 436 -56.23 -9.75 38.51
C LEU A 436 -57.41 -9.92 39.48
N GLN A 437 -57.55 -9.00 40.44
CA GLN A 437 -58.64 -9.02 41.42
C GLN A 437 -59.97 -8.54 40.83
N ASP A 438 -59.93 -7.70 39.79
CA ASP A 438 -61.12 -7.23 39.08
C ASP A 438 -61.64 -8.33 38.13
N PRO A 439 -62.86 -8.87 38.34
CA PRO A 439 -63.40 -9.96 37.52
C PRO A 439 -63.70 -9.58 36.07
N TYR A 440 -63.67 -8.28 35.74
CA TYR A 440 -63.89 -7.80 34.37
C TYR A 440 -62.59 -7.52 33.60
N SER A 441 -61.44 -7.54 34.28
CA SER A 441 -60.14 -7.37 33.62
C SER A 441 -59.62 -8.73 33.11
N THR A 442 -59.14 -8.77 31.87
CA THR A 442 -58.69 -9.97 31.16
C THR A 442 -57.36 -9.70 30.44
N LEU A 443 -56.33 -9.27 31.17
CA LEU A 443 -54.99 -9.08 30.59
C LEU A 443 -54.46 -10.44 30.11
N GLN A 444 -54.46 -10.65 28.80
CA GLN A 444 -53.89 -11.84 28.17
C GLN A 444 -52.72 -11.43 27.29
N PHE A 445 -51.61 -12.15 27.41
CA PHE A 445 -50.46 -11.98 26.52
C PHE A 445 -50.56 -12.88 25.30
N VAL A 446 -51.23 -14.03 25.43
CA VAL A 446 -51.56 -14.96 24.36
C VAL A 446 -53.02 -15.40 24.59
N PRO A 447 -53.86 -15.52 23.54
CA PRO A 447 -55.24 -15.97 23.72
C PRO A 447 -55.30 -17.31 24.47
N GLY A 448 -56.06 -17.33 25.58
CA GLY A 448 -56.21 -18.53 26.42
C GLY A 448 -55.05 -18.81 27.37
N ASP A 449 -54.18 -17.82 27.63
CA ASP A 449 -53.06 -17.90 28.59
C ASP A 449 -52.12 -19.09 28.33
N GLY A 450 -51.85 -19.37 27.04
CA GLY A 450 -50.91 -20.39 26.59
C GLY A 450 -49.46 -19.90 26.46
N ASP A 451 -48.56 -20.79 26.06
CA ASP A 451 -47.16 -20.44 25.79
C ASP A 451 -47.07 -19.38 24.67
N PHE A 452 -46.05 -18.53 24.78
CA PHE A 452 -45.69 -17.61 23.70
C PHE A 452 -45.39 -18.39 22.41
N LEU A 453 -45.75 -17.80 21.27
CA LEU A 453 -45.66 -18.48 19.98
C LEU A 453 -44.23 -18.43 19.46
N THR A 454 -43.74 -19.54 18.92
CA THR A 454 -42.42 -19.61 18.26
C THR A 454 -42.39 -18.72 17.02
N ALA A 455 -41.36 -17.90 16.88
CA ALA A 455 -41.12 -17.05 15.73
C ALA A 455 -39.62 -16.92 15.43
N ALA A 456 -39.25 -17.07 14.15
CA ALA A 456 -37.90 -16.71 13.71
C ALA A 456 -37.60 -15.26 14.12
N ALA A 457 -36.44 -15.04 14.75
CA ALA A 457 -36.11 -13.73 15.31
C ALA A 457 -35.33 -12.87 14.34
N ARG A 458 -34.14 -13.36 14.03
CA ARG A 458 -33.15 -12.66 13.25
C ARG A 458 -32.08 -13.65 12.84
N LYS A 459 -31.44 -13.34 11.71
CA LYS A 459 -30.17 -13.95 11.36
C LYS A 459 -29.04 -13.18 12.02
N ARG A 460 -28.11 -13.85 12.68
CA ARG A 460 -26.84 -13.22 13.09
C ARG A 460 -25.98 -13.01 11.85
N GLU A 461 -25.89 -14.03 11.01
CA GLU A 461 -25.23 -13.96 9.70
C GLU A 461 -26.25 -13.74 8.58
N VAL A 462 -26.33 -12.49 8.10
CA VAL A 462 -27.24 -12.09 7.02
C VAL A 462 -26.79 -12.64 5.67
N THR A 463 -25.47 -12.68 5.47
CA THR A 463 -24.80 -13.26 4.32
C THR A 463 -23.56 -13.98 4.81
N ALA A 464 -23.42 -15.26 4.46
CA ALA A 464 -22.24 -16.02 4.82
C ALA A 464 -21.03 -15.58 3.99
N GLY A 465 -19.85 -15.56 4.61
CA GLY A 465 -18.60 -15.52 3.85
C GLY A 465 -18.44 -16.84 3.11
N GLU A 466 -18.26 -16.80 1.80
CA GLU A 466 -18.03 -18.00 0.99
C GLU A 466 -16.83 -17.77 0.10
N ASP A 467 -16.03 -18.82 -0.13
CA ASP A 467 -15.00 -18.82 -1.15
C ASP A 467 -15.59 -19.11 -2.53
N ALA A 468 -14.95 -18.60 -3.57
CA ALA A 468 -15.19 -19.03 -4.94
C ALA A 468 -14.65 -20.45 -5.13
N LEU A 469 -15.48 -21.35 -5.65
CA LEU A 469 -15.13 -22.68 -6.09
C LEU A 469 -15.25 -22.71 -7.61
N LEU A 470 -14.17 -23.12 -8.26
CA LEU A 470 -14.12 -23.36 -9.68
C LEU A 470 -13.39 -24.67 -9.97
N GLU A 471 -13.67 -25.28 -11.12
CA GLU A 471 -12.86 -26.38 -11.66
C GLU A 471 -11.95 -25.81 -12.75
N LEU A 472 -10.66 -26.13 -12.70
CA LEU A 472 -9.69 -25.91 -13.78
C LEU A 472 -9.23 -27.28 -14.29
N ASP A 473 -9.56 -27.61 -15.54
CA ASP A 473 -9.26 -28.90 -16.18
C ASP A 473 -9.67 -30.13 -15.34
N GLY A 474 -10.78 -30.00 -14.61
CA GLY A 474 -11.34 -31.04 -13.74
C GLY A 474 -10.78 -31.07 -12.31
N VAL A 475 -9.88 -30.15 -11.95
CA VAL A 475 -9.36 -29.98 -10.59
C VAL A 475 -10.10 -28.84 -9.90
N GLU A 476 -10.69 -29.12 -8.73
CA GLU A 476 -11.34 -28.09 -7.90
C GLU A 476 -10.31 -27.14 -7.29
N VAL A 477 -10.63 -25.85 -7.35
CA VAL A 477 -9.81 -24.75 -6.85
C VAL A 477 -10.70 -23.84 -6.01
N VAL A 478 -10.26 -23.58 -4.78
CA VAL A 478 -10.92 -22.68 -3.84
C VAL A 478 -10.13 -21.37 -3.75
N LYS A 479 -10.83 -20.24 -3.87
CA LYS A 479 -10.25 -18.89 -3.78
C LYS A 479 -11.12 -17.98 -2.96
N SER A 480 -10.52 -17.18 -2.08
CA SER A 480 -11.25 -16.20 -1.28
C SER A 480 -11.75 -15.00 -2.07
N SER A 481 -11.26 -14.78 -3.29
CA SER A 481 -11.59 -13.63 -4.13
C SER A 481 -12.21 -14.05 -5.45
N ASN A 482 -13.10 -13.19 -5.97
CA ASN A 482 -13.59 -13.30 -7.35
C ASN A 482 -12.56 -12.80 -8.37
N THR A 483 -11.50 -12.12 -7.94
CA THR A 483 -10.35 -11.75 -8.79
C THR A 483 -9.18 -12.67 -8.46
N ILE A 484 -8.86 -13.58 -9.37
CA ILE A 484 -7.91 -14.68 -9.18
C ILE A 484 -6.73 -14.49 -10.14
N SER A 485 -5.57 -14.10 -9.62
CA SER A 485 -4.36 -13.79 -10.40
C SER A 485 -3.19 -14.76 -10.22
N ASP A 486 -3.38 -15.79 -9.38
CA ASP A 486 -2.35 -16.73 -8.95
C ASP A 486 -2.60 -18.17 -9.40
N LEU A 487 -3.69 -18.40 -10.15
CA LEU A 487 -4.07 -19.74 -10.62
C LEU A 487 -3.31 -20.16 -11.89
N ILE A 488 -3.18 -19.23 -12.85
CA ILE A 488 -2.46 -19.44 -14.10
C ILE A 488 -1.43 -18.31 -14.22
N SER A 489 -0.16 -18.65 -14.44
CA SER A 489 0.92 -17.67 -14.52
C SER A 489 0.64 -16.63 -15.62
N GLY A 490 0.68 -15.35 -15.24
CA GLY A 490 0.41 -14.24 -16.15
C GLY A 490 -1.07 -14.05 -16.52
N VAL A 491 -2.02 -14.68 -15.83
CA VAL A 491 -3.45 -14.57 -16.12
C VAL A 491 -4.22 -14.18 -14.87
N SER A 492 -5.11 -13.19 -15.01
CA SER A 492 -6.05 -12.81 -13.97
C SER A 492 -7.48 -13.07 -14.43
N LEU A 493 -8.21 -13.88 -13.67
CA LEU A 493 -9.61 -14.23 -13.89
C LEU A 493 -10.48 -13.37 -12.99
N ASN A 494 -11.55 -12.79 -13.52
CA ASN A 494 -12.54 -12.07 -12.73
C ASN A 494 -13.90 -12.76 -12.87
N LEU A 495 -14.41 -13.33 -11.78
CA LEU A 495 -15.62 -14.12 -11.73
C LEU A 495 -16.86 -13.21 -11.55
N LEU A 496 -17.69 -13.15 -12.58
CA LEU A 496 -18.86 -12.28 -12.64
C LEU A 496 -20.12 -13.01 -12.15
N ASN A 497 -20.32 -14.25 -12.60
CA ASN A 497 -21.44 -15.13 -12.23
C ASN A 497 -20.97 -16.59 -12.13
N ALA A 498 -21.81 -17.46 -11.55
CA ALA A 498 -21.55 -18.89 -11.44
C ALA A 498 -22.61 -19.70 -12.20
N ASP A 499 -22.18 -20.77 -12.85
CA ASP A 499 -23.02 -21.78 -13.49
C ASP A 499 -22.24 -23.10 -13.52
N SER A 500 -22.62 -24.02 -12.63
CA SER A 500 -21.95 -25.31 -12.47
C SER A 500 -22.22 -26.30 -13.62
N THR A 501 -22.98 -25.92 -14.63
CA THR A 501 -23.26 -26.74 -15.82
C THR A 501 -22.52 -26.27 -17.07
N THR A 502 -22.08 -25.01 -17.09
CA THR A 502 -21.42 -24.40 -18.25
C THR A 502 -19.90 -24.48 -18.09
N THR A 503 -19.25 -25.21 -18.98
CA THR A 503 -17.78 -25.16 -19.16
C THR A 503 -17.40 -23.99 -20.07
N ILE A 504 -16.46 -23.17 -19.61
CA ILE A 504 -15.83 -22.08 -20.35
C ILE A 504 -14.48 -22.60 -20.85
N ASN A 505 -14.23 -22.52 -22.15
CA ASN A 505 -12.91 -22.79 -22.70
C ASN A 505 -12.16 -21.46 -22.88
N LEU A 506 -11.12 -21.26 -22.07
CA LEU A 506 -10.17 -20.15 -22.16
C LEU A 506 -9.00 -20.59 -23.03
N THR A 507 -8.86 -19.99 -24.20
CA THR A 507 -7.68 -20.19 -25.05
C THR A 507 -6.84 -18.92 -25.07
N ILE A 508 -5.58 -19.05 -24.66
CA ILE A 508 -4.58 -17.99 -24.68
C ILE A 508 -3.75 -18.14 -25.93
N ASN A 509 -3.74 -17.10 -26.76
CA ASN A 509 -2.99 -17.05 -28.01
C ASN A 509 -2.08 -15.83 -28.02
N ARG A 510 -1.00 -15.88 -28.81
CA ARG A 510 -0.25 -14.66 -29.14
C ARG A 510 -1.15 -13.72 -29.93
N ASP A 511 -1.17 -12.46 -29.53
CA ASP A 511 -1.92 -11.42 -30.24
C ASP A 511 -1.08 -10.86 -31.40
N LEU A 512 -1.07 -11.60 -32.51
CA LEU A 512 -0.33 -11.21 -33.71
C LEU A 512 -0.85 -9.90 -34.31
N ASP A 513 -2.15 -9.60 -34.12
CA ASP A 513 -2.77 -8.36 -34.60
C ASP A 513 -2.27 -7.16 -33.80
N ALA A 514 -2.15 -7.29 -32.47
CA ALA A 514 -1.55 -6.25 -31.64
C ALA A 514 -0.06 -6.03 -31.97
N ILE A 515 0.72 -7.09 -32.17
CA ILE A 515 2.13 -6.98 -32.58
C ILE A 515 2.24 -6.26 -33.93
N LYS A 516 1.44 -6.68 -34.91
CA LYS A 516 1.36 -6.04 -36.23
C LYS A 516 0.91 -4.57 -36.11
N GLY A 517 -0.02 -4.26 -35.21
CA GLY A 517 -0.45 -2.89 -34.91
C GLY A 517 0.70 -2.01 -34.43
N LYS A 518 1.57 -2.53 -33.55
CA LYS A 518 2.80 -1.82 -33.12
C LYS A 518 3.76 -1.57 -34.28
N ILE A 519 3.99 -2.59 -35.12
CA ILE A 519 4.84 -2.46 -36.33
C ILE A 519 4.24 -1.41 -37.29
N GLN A 520 2.92 -1.42 -37.48
CA GLN A 520 2.22 -0.45 -38.31
C GLN A 520 2.33 0.97 -37.75
N ASP A 521 2.22 1.15 -36.43
CA ASP A 521 2.39 2.46 -35.80
C ASP A 521 3.82 2.99 -36.00
N PHE A 522 4.84 2.15 -35.80
CA PHE A 522 6.23 2.50 -36.13
C PHE A 522 6.39 2.97 -37.59
N VAL A 523 5.84 2.21 -38.55
CA VAL A 523 5.84 2.58 -39.98
C VAL A 523 5.12 3.90 -40.23
N ASN A 524 3.97 4.13 -39.58
CA ASN A 524 3.21 5.37 -39.72
C ASN A 524 3.97 6.58 -39.17
N LYS A 525 4.54 6.48 -37.96
CA LYS A 525 5.34 7.56 -37.38
C LYS A 525 6.59 7.86 -38.19
N TYR A 526 7.20 6.83 -38.79
CA TYR A 526 8.32 7.03 -39.72
C TYR A 526 7.85 7.80 -40.96
N ASN A 527 6.73 7.38 -41.55
CA ASN A 527 6.16 8.03 -42.73
C ASN A 527 5.73 9.48 -42.47
N ASP A 528 5.25 9.80 -41.26
CA ASP A 528 4.94 11.17 -40.84
C ASP A 528 6.19 12.05 -40.82
N VAL A 529 7.30 11.52 -40.28
CA VAL A 529 8.61 12.18 -40.27
C VAL A 529 9.13 12.35 -41.69
N ALA A 530 9.12 11.30 -42.50
CA ALA A 530 9.58 11.32 -43.89
C ALA A 530 8.75 12.30 -44.75
N ALA A 531 7.43 12.32 -44.61
CA ALA A 531 6.54 13.25 -45.32
C ALA A 531 6.80 14.71 -44.91
N TYR A 532 7.01 14.97 -43.62
CA TYR A 532 7.36 16.30 -43.14
C TYR A 532 8.70 16.78 -43.73
N ILE A 533 9.75 15.95 -43.65
CA ILE A 533 11.06 16.25 -44.23
C ILE A 533 10.94 16.54 -45.73
N ASN A 534 10.27 15.66 -46.48
CA ASN A 534 10.11 15.81 -47.92
C ASN A 534 9.33 17.08 -48.30
N THR A 535 8.34 17.48 -47.50
CA THR A 535 7.59 18.73 -47.70
C THR A 535 8.52 19.93 -47.50
N GLN A 536 9.24 19.98 -46.39
CA GLN A 536 10.16 21.07 -46.05
C GLN A 536 11.32 21.21 -47.06
N LEU A 537 11.81 20.10 -47.62
CA LEU A 537 12.91 20.08 -48.59
C LEU A 537 12.45 20.16 -50.06
N SER A 538 11.16 20.24 -50.34
CA SER A 538 10.65 20.34 -51.72
C SER A 538 10.77 21.76 -52.29
N TYR A 539 10.83 21.88 -53.62
CA TYR A 539 10.82 23.14 -54.35
C TYR A 539 9.77 23.09 -55.46
N ASP A 540 8.81 24.03 -55.44
CA ASP A 540 7.81 24.18 -56.50
C ASP A 540 8.41 25.00 -57.64
N THR A 541 8.73 24.31 -58.74
CA THR A 541 9.32 24.90 -59.94
C THR A 541 8.34 25.80 -60.72
N LYS A 542 7.03 25.67 -60.51
CA LYS A 542 6.02 26.51 -61.17
C LYS A 542 5.72 27.77 -60.36
N ALA A 543 5.68 27.64 -59.03
CA ALA A 543 5.46 28.77 -58.13
C ALA A 543 6.75 29.51 -57.77
N GLU A 544 7.92 28.98 -58.18
CA GLU A 544 9.27 29.45 -57.84
C GLU A 544 9.49 29.61 -56.33
N LYS A 545 8.89 28.72 -55.53
CA LYS A 545 8.83 28.83 -54.07
C LYS A 545 9.27 27.55 -53.37
N PRO A 546 9.99 27.65 -52.24
CA PRO A 546 10.22 26.52 -51.36
C PRO A 546 8.91 25.92 -50.83
N GLY A 547 8.88 24.60 -50.64
CA GLY A 547 7.74 23.88 -50.07
C GLY A 547 7.57 24.07 -48.56
N GLY A 548 8.62 24.50 -47.85
CA GLY A 548 8.55 24.86 -46.44
C GLY A 548 9.65 25.83 -46.01
N ILE A 549 9.49 26.43 -44.82
CA ILE A 549 10.41 27.45 -44.28
C ILE A 549 11.78 26.88 -43.88
N LEU A 550 11.89 25.55 -43.73
CA LEU A 550 13.14 24.83 -43.44
C LEU A 550 13.87 24.36 -44.70
N PHE A 551 13.48 24.84 -45.88
CA PHE A 551 14.15 24.49 -47.13
C PHE A 551 15.64 24.85 -47.09
N GLY A 552 16.49 23.89 -47.47
CA GLY A 552 17.95 24.04 -47.43
C GLY A 552 18.58 23.86 -46.03
N ASP A 553 17.81 23.47 -45.01
CA ASP A 553 18.37 23.20 -43.69
C ASP A 553 19.22 21.91 -43.69
N GLY A 554 20.52 22.07 -43.40
CA GLY A 554 21.47 20.97 -43.35
C GLY A 554 21.22 19.98 -42.22
N THR A 555 20.71 20.43 -41.06
CA THR A 555 20.36 19.56 -39.93
C THR A 555 19.19 18.66 -40.30
N LEU A 556 18.18 19.19 -41.00
CA LEU A 556 17.04 18.40 -41.49
C LEU A 556 17.49 17.34 -42.50
N SER A 557 18.49 17.66 -43.32
CA SER A 557 19.10 16.71 -44.27
C SER A 557 19.91 15.62 -43.56
N SER A 558 20.63 15.95 -42.49
CA SER A 558 21.31 14.97 -41.64
C SER A 558 20.34 13.98 -41.00
N VAL A 559 19.22 14.47 -40.44
CA VAL A 559 18.16 13.59 -39.90
C VAL A 559 17.64 12.63 -40.96
N LYS A 560 17.36 13.13 -42.18
CA LYS A 560 16.92 12.27 -43.29
C LYS A 560 17.93 11.18 -43.61
N SER A 561 19.21 11.54 -43.69
CA SER A 561 20.30 10.60 -44.00
C SER A 561 20.44 9.54 -42.91
N ASP A 562 20.44 9.94 -41.63
CA ASP A 562 20.57 9.05 -40.48
C ASP A 562 19.42 8.02 -40.46
N LEU A 563 18.17 8.49 -40.59
CA LEU A 563 17.00 7.60 -40.56
C LEU A 563 16.91 6.68 -41.78
N THR A 564 17.31 7.15 -42.97
CA THR A 564 17.27 6.32 -44.19
C THR A 564 18.36 5.24 -44.18
N SER A 565 19.55 5.56 -43.65
CA SER A 565 20.65 4.61 -43.50
C SER A 565 20.24 3.38 -42.67
N LEU A 566 19.52 3.62 -41.56
CA LEU A 566 19.02 2.56 -40.67
C LEU A 566 18.09 1.55 -41.35
N LEU A 567 17.29 1.97 -42.34
CA LEU A 567 16.36 1.08 -43.04
C LEU A 567 17.06 0.13 -44.02
N THR A 568 18.23 0.54 -44.51
CA THR A 568 19.00 -0.22 -45.51
C THR A 568 20.09 -1.08 -44.89
N GLN A 569 20.35 -0.93 -43.59
CA GLN A 569 21.36 -1.69 -42.86
C GLN A 569 20.92 -3.14 -42.65
N THR A 570 21.86 -4.07 -42.84
CA THR A 570 21.68 -5.49 -42.47
C THR A 570 21.89 -5.66 -40.96
N ILE A 571 20.93 -6.29 -40.28
CA ILE A 571 21.01 -6.59 -38.86
C ILE A 571 22.00 -7.73 -38.62
N TRP A 572 23.06 -7.44 -37.90
CA TRP A 572 24.08 -8.42 -37.53
C TRP A 572 23.47 -9.48 -36.59
N GLY A 573 23.84 -10.74 -36.80
CA GLY A 573 23.41 -11.84 -35.94
C GLY A 573 22.05 -12.45 -36.29
N ALA A 574 21.23 -11.77 -37.11
CA ALA A 574 20.00 -12.30 -37.69
C ALA A 574 20.27 -13.29 -38.83
N ASP A 575 19.34 -14.21 -39.09
CA ASP A 575 19.35 -15.05 -40.29
C ASP A 575 19.28 -14.15 -41.53
N SER A 576 20.06 -14.46 -42.56
CA SER A 576 20.10 -13.74 -43.84
C SER A 576 18.73 -13.50 -44.51
N ARG A 577 17.73 -14.35 -44.23
CA ARG A 577 16.35 -14.22 -44.72
C ARG A 577 15.53 -13.20 -43.94
N PHE A 578 15.99 -12.81 -42.75
CA PHE A 578 15.29 -11.94 -41.80
C PHE A 578 16.16 -10.76 -41.33
N SER A 579 17.22 -10.43 -42.08
CA SER A 579 18.21 -9.43 -41.66
C SER A 579 17.92 -7.99 -42.13
N ILE A 580 16.85 -7.77 -42.91
CA ILE A 580 16.42 -6.45 -43.42
C ILE A 580 14.88 -6.38 -43.40
N LEU A 581 14.31 -5.21 -43.10
CA LEU A 581 12.85 -4.99 -43.07
C LEU A 581 12.13 -5.37 -44.38
N GLY A 582 12.74 -5.13 -45.54
CA GLY A 582 12.17 -5.49 -46.85
C GLY A 582 11.89 -6.99 -47.00
N LEU A 583 12.72 -7.85 -46.41
CA LEU A 583 12.60 -9.31 -46.52
C LEU A 583 11.39 -9.86 -45.76
N ILE A 584 10.91 -9.13 -44.74
CA ILE A 584 9.70 -9.46 -43.98
C ILE A 584 8.44 -8.74 -44.51
N GLY A 585 8.56 -8.04 -45.64
CA GLY A 585 7.44 -7.35 -46.28
C GLY A 585 7.27 -5.88 -45.92
N ILE A 586 8.25 -5.24 -45.26
CA ILE A 586 8.22 -3.78 -45.00
C ILE A 586 9.14 -3.09 -46.01
N ASN A 587 8.55 -2.58 -47.10
CA ASN A 587 9.28 -2.09 -48.27
C ASN A 587 9.46 -0.58 -48.26
N LEU A 588 10.65 -0.11 -48.63
CA LEU A 588 10.98 1.30 -48.84
C LEU A 588 10.73 1.69 -50.30
N ASP A 589 9.96 2.75 -50.54
CA ASP A 589 9.73 3.31 -51.87
C ASP A 589 10.77 4.37 -52.28
N ASN A 590 10.70 4.82 -53.54
CA ASN A 590 11.62 5.83 -54.08
C ASN A 590 11.49 7.22 -53.42
N ASN A 591 10.40 7.47 -52.69
CA ASN A 591 10.15 8.71 -51.96
C ASN A 591 10.61 8.63 -50.49
N GLY A 592 11.20 7.51 -50.08
CA GLY A 592 11.64 7.28 -48.71
C GLY A 592 10.47 6.99 -47.76
N LYS A 593 9.35 6.45 -48.25
CA LYS A 593 8.22 5.98 -47.43
C LYS A 593 8.22 4.47 -47.32
N LEU A 594 7.78 3.99 -46.16
CA LEU A 594 7.61 2.57 -45.87
C LEU A 594 6.18 2.11 -46.18
N THR A 595 6.06 0.92 -46.77
CA THR A 595 4.80 0.21 -47.01
C THR A 595 4.85 -1.20 -46.45
N ILE A 596 3.73 -1.72 -45.93
CA ILE A 596 3.66 -3.07 -45.37
C ILE A 596 2.90 -4.00 -46.33
N ASN A 597 3.52 -5.13 -46.67
CA ASN A 597 2.84 -6.28 -47.25
C ASN A 597 2.22 -7.10 -46.11
N ASP A 598 0.94 -6.85 -45.87
CA ASP A 598 0.17 -7.42 -44.77
C ASP A 598 0.19 -8.95 -44.71
N SER A 599 -0.01 -9.59 -45.88
CA SER A 599 -0.08 -11.04 -46.00
C SER A 599 1.28 -11.69 -45.71
N LEU A 600 2.37 -11.10 -46.21
CA LEU A 600 3.72 -11.62 -45.98
C LEU A 600 4.16 -11.44 -44.53
N LEU A 601 3.95 -10.25 -43.94
CA LEU A 601 4.28 -9.99 -42.55
C LEU A 601 3.50 -10.92 -41.60
N THR A 602 2.21 -11.10 -41.85
CA THR A 602 1.36 -12.02 -41.07
C THR A 602 1.82 -13.48 -41.19
N ALA A 603 2.28 -13.92 -42.36
CA ALA A 603 2.80 -15.27 -42.54
C ALA A 603 4.08 -15.52 -41.71
N TYR A 604 5.03 -14.57 -41.70
CA TYR A 604 6.25 -14.70 -40.91
C TYR A 604 6.01 -14.50 -39.41
N LEU A 605 5.09 -13.63 -38.99
CA LEU A 605 4.70 -13.52 -37.57
C LEU A 605 4.13 -14.84 -37.02
N LYS A 606 3.53 -15.68 -37.87
CA LYS A 606 3.03 -17.01 -37.49
C LYS A 606 4.11 -18.08 -37.43
N SER A 607 5.05 -18.07 -38.38
CA SER A 607 6.00 -19.18 -38.61
C SER A 607 7.42 -18.92 -38.10
N ASN A 608 7.83 -17.65 -38.00
CA ASN A 608 9.20 -17.20 -37.74
C ASN A 608 9.24 -16.01 -36.77
N ILE A 609 8.39 -16.02 -35.73
CA ILE A 609 8.27 -14.89 -34.81
C ILE A 609 9.59 -14.55 -34.10
N ASN A 610 10.39 -15.54 -33.73
CA ASN A 610 11.67 -15.32 -33.06
C ASN A 610 12.66 -14.57 -33.96
N ASP A 611 12.65 -14.84 -35.27
CA ASP A 611 13.48 -14.13 -36.24
C ASP A 611 13.01 -12.67 -36.41
N ILE A 612 11.70 -12.43 -36.38
CA ILE A 612 11.14 -11.07 -36.39
C ILE A 612 11.49 -10.32 -35.10
N ILE A 613 11.36 -10.96 -33.94
CA ILE A 613 11.74 -10.39 -32.65
C ILE A 613 13.22 -9.98 -32.71
N LEU A 614 14.09 -10.85 -33.19
CA LEU A 614 15.52 -10.56 -33.36
C LEU A 614 15.77 -9.39 -34.33
N LEU A 615 14.99 -9.28 -35.40
CA LEU A 615 15.11 -8.20 -36.38
C LEU A 615 14.78 -6.82 -35.78
N PHE A 616 13.85 -6.72 -34.82
CA PHE A 616 13.47 -5.44 -34.21
C PHE A 616 14.23 -5.15 -32.91
N THR A 617 14.55 -6.17 -32.12
CA THR A 617 14.93 -6.01 -30.72
C THR A 617 16.43 -6.12 -30.45
N ALA A 618 16.82 -5.65 -29.26
CA ALA A 618 18.10 -5.95 -28.65
C ALA A 618 18.04 -7.26 -27.84
N GLN A 619 18.93 -8.22 -28.10
CA GLN A 619 19.03 -9.46 -27.31
C GLN A 619 20.42 -10.07 -27.33
N GLY A 620 20.73 -10.86 -26.29
CA GLY A 620 21.95 -11.67 -26.20
C GLY A 620 21.65 -13.16 -26.12
N VAL A 621 22.44 -13.97 -26.84
CA VAL A 621 22.39 -15.45 -26.79
C VAL A 621 23.74 -15.99 -26.33
N THR A 622 23.75 -16.76 -25.24
CA THR A 622 24.96 -17.38 -24.68
C THR A 622 25.18 -18.78 -25.25
N SER A 623 26.44 -19.23 -25.35
CA SER A 623 26.79 -20.57 -25.85
C SER A 623 26.85 -21.66 -24.77
N GLN A 624 26.75 -21.30 -23.48
CA GLN A 624 26.83 -22.23 -22.34
C GLN A 624 25.73 -21.94 -21.31
N SER A 625 25.28 -22.97 -20.59
CA SER A 625 24.24 -22.84 -19.55
C SER A 625 24.72 -22.17 -18.27
N THR A 626 26.04 -22.17 -18.02
CA THR A 626 26.67 -21.42 -16.91
C THR A 626 26.67 -19.92 -17.15
N LEU A 627 26.38 -19.46 -18.37
CA LEU A 627 26.25 -18.06 -18.75
C LEU A 627 24.79 -17.72 -19.07
N THR A 628 24.28 -16.65 -18.45
CA THR A 628 22.96 -16.11 -18.77
C THR A 628 23.07 -14.64 -19.16
N TYR A 629 22.51 -14.27 -20.32
CA TYR A 629 22.36 -12.87 -20.70
C TYR A 629 21.34 -12.19 -19.79
N VAL A 630 21.67 -11.01 -19.26
CA VAL A 630 20.77 -10.26 -18.37
C VAL A 630 20.25 -9.00 -19.03
N THR A 631 21.14 -8.11 -19.46
CA THR A 631 20.74 -6.85 -20.11
C THR A 631 21.90 -6.22 -20.88
N GLN A 632 21.59 -5.17 -21.64
CA GLN A 632 22.57 -4.33 -22.33
C GLN A 632 22.17 -2.85 -22.31
N SER A 633 23.13 -1.97 -22.56
CA SER A 633 22.87 -0.55 -22.73
C SER A 633 22.79 -0.13 -24.20
N ARG A 634 22.42 1.13 -24.44
CA ARG A 634 22.48 1.77 -25.77
C ARG A 634 23.89 1.87 -26.35
N ASP A 635 24.91 1.76 -25.51
CA ASP A 635 26.32 1.87 -25.93
C ASP A 635 26.89 0.52 -26.36
N THR A 636 26.32 -0.59 -25.88
CA THR A 636 26.71 -1.96 -26.26
C THR A 636 26.55 -2.17 -27.77
N LYS A 637 27.59 -2.63 -28.46
CA LYS A 637 27.56 -2.89 -29.90
C LYS A 637 27.10 -4.32 -30.20
N ALA A 638 26.50 -4.51 -31.38
CA ALA A 638 26.24 -5.85 -31.89
C ALA A 638 27.56 -6.56 -32.18
N GLY A 639 27.67 -7.83 -31.82
CA GLY A 639 28.91 -8.60 -31.94
C GLY A 639 28.87 -9.91 -31.18
N GLU A 640 29.85 -10.78 -31.44
CA GLU A 640 30.09 -11.99 -30.67
C GLU A 640 31.31 -11.79 -29.79
N TYR A 641 31.16 -12.00 -28.49
CA TYR A 641 32.18 -11.72 -27.51
C TYR A 641 32.49 -12.98 -26.69
N THR A 642 33.75 -13.39 -26.66
CA THR A 642 34.24 -14.42 -25.74
C THR A 642 34.18 -13.90 -24.31
N VAL A 643 33.67 -14.70 -23.39
CA VAL A 643 33.63 -14.41 -21.96
C VAL A 643 34.76 -15.16 -21.29
N HIS A 644 35.75 -14.41 -20.81
CA HIS A 644 36.86 -14.95 -20.05
C HIS A 644 36.63 -14.68 -18.57
N ILE A 645 36.68 -15.71 -17.73
CA ILE A 645 36.59 -15.58 -16.28
C ILE A 645 37.98 -15.75 -15.70
N SER A 646 38.53 -14.68 -15.11
CA SER A 646 39.79 -14.73 -14.38
C SER A 646 39.62 -15.19 -12.94
N GLN A 647 38.42 -15.00 -12.37
CA GLN A 647 38.07 -15.42 -11.01
C GLN A 647 36.59 -15.77 -10.93
N ALA A 648 36.25 -16.94 -10.39
CA ALA A 648 34.85 -17.32 -10.18
C ALA A 648 34.30 -16.66 -8.92
N ALA A 649 32.98 -16.49 -8.87
CA ALA A 649 32.34 -15.96 -7.67
C ALA A 649 32.40 -16.99 -6.52
N ALA A 650 32.69 -16.54 -5.30
CA ALA A 650 32.73 -17.38 -4.11
C ALA A 650 31.89 -16.79 -2.97
N ARG A 651 31.41 -17.67 -2.08
CA ARG A 651 30.76 -17.30 -0.82
C ARG A 651 31.77 -17.18 0.30
N SER A 652 31.49 -16.31 1.27
CA SER A 652 32.25 -16.27 2.52
C SER A 652 32.01 -17.53 3.32
N THR A 653 33.08 -18.23 3.69
CA THR A 653 33.01 -19.49 4.44
C THR A 653 34.11 -19.50 5.49
N ALA A 654 33.77 -19.94 6.70
CA ALA A 654 34.71 -20.25 7.76
C ALA A 654 34.53 -21.69 8.21
N THR A 655 35.64 -22.41 8.32
CA THR A 655 35.70 -23.76 8.84
C THR A 655 36.45 -23.72 10.17
N ALA A 656 35.90 -24.35 11.20
CA ALA A 656 36.49 -24.46 12.52
C ALA A 656 37.86 -25.14 12.46
N GLU A 657 38.77 -24.76 13.36
CA GLU A 657 40.09 -25.36 13.50
C GLU A 657 40.05 -26.67 14.28
N VAL A 658 39.05 -26.81 15.16
CA VAL A 658 38.85 -27.96 16.04
C VAL A 658 37.67 -28.80 15.58
N ALA A 659 37.91 -30.08 15.29
CA ALA A 659 36.85 -31.05 15.07
C ALA A 659 36.17 -31.45 16.38
N LEU A 660 34.83 -31.42 16.42
CA LEU A 660 34.06 -31.83 17.59
C LEU A 660 33.54 -33.26 17.40
N SER A 661 34.40 -34.24 17.70
CA SER A 661 34.08 -35.68 17.59
C SER A 661 33.33 -36.27 18.80
N GLY A 662 32.95 -35.42 19.76
CA GLY A 662 32.24 -35.80 20.99
C GLY A 662 31.27 -34.71 21.44
N THR A 663 31.32 -34.33 22.72
CA THR A 663 30.50 -33.23 23.27
C THR A 663 31.36 -32.07 23.73
N LEU A 664 30.80 -30.85 23.78
CA LEU A 664 31.46 -29.68 24.35
C LEU A 664 31.87 -29.94 25.81
N GLY A 665 33.14 -29.70 26.14
CA GLY A 665 33.68 -29.90 27.50
C GLY A 665 33.33 -28.77 28.47
N GLN A 666 33.00 -27.58 27.95
CA GLN A 666 32.57 -26.40 28.68
C GLN A 666 31.59 -25.59 27.83
N GLY A 667 30.86 -24.67 28.44
CA GLY A 667 30.00 -23.74 27.69
C GLY A 667 30.75 -22.49 27.24
N GLU A 668 30.23 -21.81 26.23
CA GLU A 668 30.72 -20.54 25.71
C GLU A 668 29.60 -19.73 25.04
N THR A 669 29.84 -18.45 24.78
CA THR A 669 28.99 -17.64 23.90
C THR A 669 29.72 -17.41 22.58
N MET A 670 29.11 -17.84 21.48
CA MET A 670 29.52 -17.52 20.12
C MET A 670 28.73 -16.31 19.63
N THR A 671 29.40 -15.25 19.19
CA THR A 671 28.78 -14.07 18.58
C THR A 671 29.02 -14.10 17.07
N ILE A 672 27.95 -14.10 16.28
CA ILE A 672 28.04 -13.96 14.81
C ILE A 672 27.49 -12.59 14.42
N THR A 673 28.27 -11.80 13.68
CA THR A 673 27.85 -10.46 13.21
C THR A 673 27.92 -10.36 11.69
N GLU A 674 26.81 -9.99 11.05
CA GLU A 674 26.67 -9.75 9.61
C GLU A 674 26.20 -8.30 9.39
N GLY A 675 27.11 -7.42 8.98
CA GLY A 675 26.83 -5.99 8.87
C GLY A 675 26.37 -5.39 10.21
N THR A 676 25.10 -5.01 10.31
CA THR A 676 24.49 -4.50 11.56
C THR A 676 23.71 -5.56 12.34
N LYS A 677 23.54 -6.77 11.80
CA LYS A 677 22.84 -7.88 12.46
C LYS A 677 23.82 -8.62 13.35
N ARG A 678 23.45 -8.88 14.61
CA ARG A 678 24.29 -9.60 15.58
C ARG A 678 23.47 -10.70 16.26
N ALA A 679 24.03 -11.91 16.32
CA ALA A 679 23.47 -13.07 16.98
C ALA A 679 24.41 -13.52 18.10
N ASP A 680 23.88 -13.62 19.33
CA ASP A 680 24.62 -14.10 20.49
C ASP A 680 24.10 -15.50 20.84
N ILE A 681 24.92 -16.51 20.59
CA ILE A 681 24.56 -17.91 20.68
C ILE A 681 25.22 -18.51 21.91
N ALA A 682 24.42 -18.90 22.90
CA ALA A 682 24.91 -19.60 24.09
C ALA A 682 25.03 -21.10 23.81
N LEU A 683 26.26 -21.62 23.84
CA LEU A 683 26.58 -23.04 23.73
C LEU A 683 26.90 -23.58 25.13
N THR A 684 26.36 -24.74 25.50
CA THR A 684 26.53 -25.32 26.83
C THR A 684 27.34 -26.61 26.80
N ALA A 685 27.99 -26.91 27.93
CA ALA A 685 28.73 -28.16 28.09
C ALA A 685 27.79 -29.36 27.88
N GLY A 686 28.28 -30.38 27.17
CA GLY A 686 27.52 -31.59 26.84
C GLY A 686 26.81 -31.58 25.48
N MET A 687 26.74 -30.44 24.77
CA MET A 687 26.19 -30.40 23.41
C MET A 687 27.07 -31.17 22.42
N THR A 688 26.48 -31.98 21.55
CA THR A 688 27.15 -32.59 20.38
C THR A 688 27.32 -31.57 19.25
N LEU A 689 28.12 -31.87 18.22
CA LEU A 689 28.24 -30.98 17.05
C LEU A 689 26.89 -30.74 16.36
N ASP A 690 26.03 -31.76 16.28
CA ASP A 690 24.70 -31.60 15.69
C ASP A 690 23.81 -30.71 16.56
N ASP A 691 23.91 -30.80 17.90
CA ASP A 691 23.21 -29.88 18.81
C ASP A 691 23.70 -28.45 18.61
N VAL A 692 25.03 -28.24 18.53
CA VAL A 692 25.62 -26.92 18.27
C VAL A 692 25.14 -26.34 16.94
N ILE A 693 25.18 -27.13 15.85
CA ILE A 693 24.69 -26.71 14.53
C ILE A 693 23.21 -26.34 14.61
N ASN A 694 22.39 -27.12 15.30
CA ASN A 694 20.97 -26.85 15.47
C ASN A 694 20.74 -25.58 16.31
N THR A 695 21.50 -25.36 17.39
CA THR A 695 21.42 -24.16 18.22
C THR A 695 21.82 -22.91 17.43
N ILE A 696 22.91 -22.97 16.67
CA ILE A 696 23.36 -21.87 15.81
C ILE A 696 22.31 -21.59 14.73
N ASN A 697 21.88 -22.60 13.97
CA ASN A 697 20.89 -22.40 12.91
C ASN A 697 19.55 -21.91 13.46
N ALA A 698 19.12 -22.39 14.65
CA ALA A 698 17.94 -21.87 15.32
C ALA A 698 18.07 -20.37 15.57
N GLU A 699 19.17 -19.93 16.21
CA GLU A 699 19.40 -18.51 16.52
C GLU A 699 19.61 -17.63 15.27
N LEU A 700 20.30 -18.14 14.24
CA LEU A 700 20.50 -17.43 12.97
C LEU A 700 19.19 -17.28 12.19
N SER A 701 18.26 -18.22 12.34
CA SER A 701 16.91 -18.17 11.75
C SER A 701 15.91 -17.32 12.55
N THR A 702 16.19 -17.03 13.82
CA THR A 702 15.34 -16.21 14.69
C THR A 702 15.24 -14.77 14.18
N VAL A 703 14.01 -14.23 14.21
CA VAL A 703 13.73 -12.82 13.91
C VAL A 703 13.38 -12.11 15.22
N TYR A 704 14.17 -11.10 15.59
CA TYR A 704 13.90 -10.27 16.77
C TYR A 704 13.15 -9.00 16.41
N THR A 705 12.35 -8.56 17.37
CA THR A 705 11.63 -7.29 17.31
C THR A 705 12.39 -6.25 18.13
N GLN A 706 12.45 -5.01 17.66
CA GLN A 706 13.15 -3.95 18.39
C GLN A 706 12.36 -3.53 19.62
N VAL A 707 13.04 -3.51 20.77
CA VAL A 707 12.55 -3.02 22.05
C VAL A 707 13.52 -1.98 22.58
N LEU A 708 13.05 -0.77 22.82
CA LEU A 708 13.78 0.25 23.56
C LEU A 708 13.28 0.23 25.01
N SER A 709 14.20 0.27 25.97
CA SER A 709 13.84 0.43 27.37
C SER A 709 14.38 1.75 27.90
N ALA A 710 13.59 2.44 28.71
CA ALA A 710 14.05 3.54 29.54
C ALA A 710 15.13 3.07 30.52
N ALA A 711 16.10 3.93 30.80
CA ALA A 711 17.18 3.67 31.75
C ALA A 711 16.70 3.77 33.21
N ASN A 712 15.80 4.71 33.50
CA ASN A 712 15.32 4.97 34.85
C ASN A 712 13.99 4.25 35.12
N THR A 713 13.90 3.63 36.29
CA THR A 713 12.64 3.17 36.89
C THR A 713 11.97 4.35 37.61
N LEU A 714 10.70 4.61 37.34
CA LEU A 714 9.90 5.58 38.10
C LEU A 714 9.05 4.87 39.15
N LYS A 715 8.73 5.59 40.23
CA LYS A 715 7.96 5.08 41.36
C LYS A 715 6.82 6.00 41.74
N GLU A 716 5.81 5.44 42.39
CA GLU A 716 4.72 6.20 43.00
C GLU A 716 5.17 6.94 44.27
N GLY A 717 4.32 7.82 44.81
CA GLY A 717 4.65 8.76 45.88
C GLY A 717 5.20 8.15 47.17
N ASP A 718 5.05 6.82 47.37
CA ASP A 718 5.64 6.05 48.47
C ASP A 718 7.14 5.72 48.27
N ASN A 719 7.71 6.00 47.10
CA ASN A 719 9.08 5.67 46.68
C ASN A 719 9.43 4.18 46.73
N VAL A 720 8.42 3.31 46.70
CA VAL A 720 8.58 1.85 46.74
C VAL A 720 7.85 1.21 45.57
N THR A 721 6.59 1.58 45.37
CA THR A 721 5.71 1.00 44.34
C THR A 721 6.14 1.52 42.96
N PRO A 722 6.46 0.66 41.99
CA PRO A 722 6.72 1.08 40.63
C PRO A 722 5.48 1.72 40.01
N ILE A 723 5.68 2.74 39.16
CA ILE A 723 4.55 3.30 38.40
C ILE A 723 3.93 2.26 37.46
N SER A 724 2.68 2.48 37.10
CA SER A 724 1.97 1.75 36.04
C SER A 724 1.34 2.73 35.06
N ALA A 725 0.76 2.22 33.96
CA ALA A 725 -0.02 3.06 33.04
C ALA A 725 -1.18 3.80 33.74
N GLN A 726 -1.68 3.29 34.86
CA GLN A 726 -2.80 3.88 35.61
C GLN A 726 -2.37 4.88 36.68
N THR A 727 -1.07 5.02 36.94
CA THR A 727 -0.58 6.00 37.92
C THR A 727 -0.90 7.41 37.44
N THR A 728 -1.51 8.23 38.30
CA THR A 728 -1.81 9.64 38.03
C THR A 728 -0.57 10.50 38.15
N TRP A 729 -0.51 11.61 37.40
CA TRP A 729 0.68 12.47 37.36
C TRP A 729 1.06 13.08 38.71
N ASN A 730 0.09 13.35 39.59
CA ASN A 730 0.34 13.85 40.95
C ASN A 730 0.94 12.79 41.91
N ASN A 731 0.95 11.52 41.53
CA ASN A 731 1.43 10.42 42.37
C ASN A 731 2.82 9.94 41.96
N ILE A 732 3.53 10.62 41.06
CA ILE A 732 4.89 10.23 40.67
C ILE A 732 5.90 10.81 41.67
N TYR A 733 6.69 9.94 42.30
CA TYR A 733 7.66 10.34 43.31
C TYR A 733 8.71 11.32 42.79
N GLY A 734 9.03 12.32 43.59
CA GLY A 734 10.09 13.29 43.29
C GLY A 734 9.76 14.29 42.20
N THR A 735 8.49 14.36 41.75
CA THR A 735 8.04 15.30 40.73
C THR A 735 7.19 16.44 41.32
N ASN A 736 7.12 17.57 40.62
CA ASN A 736 6.24 18.71 40.96
C ASN A 736 5.43 19.16 39.73
N LEU A 737 4.75 18.19 39.09
CA LEU A 737 3.96 18.39 37.89
C LEU A 737 2.66 19.16 38.18
N GLU A 738 2.27 20.04 37.28
CA GLU A 738 1.10 20.92 37.37
C GLU A 738 0.21 20.80 36.13
N ASN A 739 -1.05 21.20 36.26
CA ASN A 739 -1.97 21.26 35.11
C ASN A 739 -1.43 22.25 34.07
N GLY A 740 -1.37 21.81 32.81
CA GLY A 740 -0.79 22.54 31.69
C GLY A 740 0.67 22.21 31.40
N ASP A 741 1.36 21.42 32.23
CA ASP A 741 2.72 20.95 31.92
C ASP A 741 2.72 20.08 30.65
N VAL A 742 3.71 20.31 29.78
CA VAL A 742 3.83 19.64 28.47
C VAL A 742 5.06 18.75 28.45
N ILE A 743 4.85 17.48 28.15
CA ILE A 743 5.91 16.49 27.87
C ILE A 743 6.08 16.43 26.36
N ASN A 744 7.27 16.76 25.87
CA ASN A 744 7.58 16.66 24.44
C ASN A 744 8.30 15.35 24.16
N PHE A 745 8.15 14.80 22.96
CA PHE A 745 8.92 13.65 22.53
C PHE A 745 9.26 13.74 21.05
N SER A 746 10.38 13.12 20.69
CA SER A 746 10.87 13.03 19.32
C SER A 746 11.56 11.69 19.09
N GLY A 747 11.73 11.31 17.83
CA GLY A 747 12.38 10.06 17.49
C GLY A 747 12.26 9.75 16.01
N THR A 748 12.44 8.47 15.69
CA THR A 748 12.35 7.96 14.32
C THR A 748 11.52 6.69 14.31
N LYS A 749 10.69 6.52 13.28
CA LYS A 749 10.03 5.25 12.97
C LYS A 749 11.04 4.23 12.46
N ARG A 750 10.61 2.98 12.28
CA ARG A 750 11.46 1.90 11.74
C ARG A 750 12.14 2.26 10.42
N ASN A 751 11.44 3.02 9.57
CA ASN A 751 11.90 3.45 8.24
C ASN A 751 12.74 4.75 8.29
N ASN A 752 13.20 5.16 9.47
CA ASN A 752 13.97 6.38 9.72
C ASN A 752 13.21 7.69 9.49
N THR A 753 11.88 7.65 9.36
CA THR A 753 11.04 8.86 9.30
C THR A 753 11.00 9.52 10.67
N ALA A 754 11.32 10.81 10.74
CA ALA A 754 11.28 11.57 11.98
C ALA A 754 9.84 11.71 12.50
N VAL A 755 9.66 11.58 13.81
CA VAL A 755 8.41 11.80 14.53
C VAL A 755 8.66 12.79 15.65
N THR A 756 7.71 13.69 15.84
CA THR A 756 7.67 14.62 16.98
C THR A 756 6.24 14.71 17.47
N GLY A 757 6.05 14.79 18.78
CA GLY A 757 4.75 14.99 19.39
C GLY A 757 4.89 15.55 20.79
N SER A 758 3.74 15.80 21.40
CA SER A 758 3.67 16.25 22.79
C SER A 758 2.42 15.72 23.46
N TYR A 759 2.47 15.68 24.78
CA TYR A 759 1.36 15.35 25.65
C TYR A 759 1.23 16.45 26.71
N THR A 760 0.04 17.02 26.83
CA THR A 760 -0.26 18.05 27.83
C THR A 760 -1.04 17.42 28.98
N ILE A 761 -0.51 17.55 30.20
CA ILE A 761 -1.20 17.12 31.42
C ILE A 761 -2.33 18.12 31.68
N SER A 762 -3.58 17.74 31.42
CA SER A 762 -4.73 18.62 31.61
C SER A 762 -5.14 18.70 33.09
N ASN A 763 -5.11 17.56 33.78
CA ASN A 763 -5.38 17.46 35.20
C ASN A 763 -4.53 16.38 35.88
N THR A 764 -3.60 16.79 36.75
CA THR A 764 -2.64 15.89 37.41
C THR A 764 -3.28 14.83 38.31
N SER A 765 -4.54 15.02 38.73
CA SER A 765 -5.25 14.11 39.64
C SER A 765 -6.11 13.07 38.92
N THR A 766 -6.38 13.24 37.63
CA THR A 766 -7.24 12.34 36.83
C THR A 766 -6.54 11.78 35.61
N ASP A 767 -5.63 12.55 35.02
CA ASP A 767 -4.84 12.10 33.89
C ASP A 767 -3.77 11.12 34.38
N THR A 768 -3.58 10.05 33.62
CA THR A 768 -2.65 8.96 33.94
C THR A 768 -1.52 8.88 32.93
N ILE A 769 -0.49 8.10 33.24
CA ILE A 769 0.63 7.83 32.34
C ILE A 769 0.15 7.24 31.00
N GLN A 770 -0.94 6.47 30.99
CA GLN A 770 -1.58 5.94 29.78
C GLN A 770 -1.83 7.03 28.72
N GLY A 771 -2.17 8.26 29.13
CA GLY A 771 -2.36 9.37 28.20
C GLY A 771 -1.10 9.71 27.40
N LEU A 772 0.08 9.70 28.05
CA LEU A 772 1.36 9.88 27.36
C LEU A 772 1.68 8.69 26.45
N LEU A 773 1.47 7.46 26.92
CA LEU A 773 1.73 6.24 26.13
C LEU A 773 0.92 6.27 24.83
N SER A 774 -0.39 6.53 24.91
CA SER A 774 -1.27 6.63 23.75
C SER A 774 -0.91 7.80 22.83
N ALA A 775 -0.53 8.96 23.38
CA ALA A 775 -0.07 10.09 22.56
C ALA A 775 1.20 9.76 21.76
N ILE A 776 2.12 8.98 22.33
CA ILE A 776 3.31 8.49 21.62
C ILE A 776 2.88 7.47 20.55
N GLU A 777 2.08 6.46 20.87
CA GLU A 777 1.61 5.46 19.90
C GLU A 777 0.90 6.12 18.70
N ASP A 778 0.00 7.07 18.95
CA ASP A 778 -0.72 7.82 17.92
C ASP A 778 0.23 8.61 17.02
N ALA A 779 1.24 9.28 17.59
CA ALA A 779 2.25 10.01 16.82
C ALA A 779 3.08 9.07 15.92
N PHE A 780 3.27 7.83 16.35
CA PHE A 780 3.92 6.77 15.56
C PHE A 780 2.94 6.00 14.67
N ALA A 781 1.70 6.48 14.51
CA ALA A 781 0.64 5.84 13.73
C ALA A 781 0.35 4.39 14.15
N ASN A 782 0.45 4.10 15.46
CA ASN A 782 0.24 2.80 16.06
C ASN A 782 1.20 1.69 15.58
N GLU A 783 2.32 2.05 14.94
CA GLU A 783 3.38 1.12 14.51
C GLU A 783 4.22 0.57 15.68
N ILE A 784 4.12 1.19 16.86
CA ILE A 784 4.82 0.80 18.09
C ILE A 784 3.83 0.58 19.23
N ALA A 785 4.22 -0.22 20.21
CA ALA A 785 3.55 -0.33 21.49
C ALA A 785 4.40 0.33 22.58
N VAL A 786 3.79 1.14 23.45
CA VAL A 786 4.47 1.81 24.55
C VAL A 786 3.83 1.38 25.87
N THR A 787 4.61 0.73 26.72
CA THR A 787 4.14 0.16 28.00
C THR A 787 5.03 0.59 29.16
N VAL A 788 4.61 0.25 30.38
CA VAL A 788 5.42 0.36 31.59
C VAL A 788 5.65 -1.06 32.13
N ASP A 789 6.90 -1.46 32.31
CA ASP A 789 7.24 -2.77 32.86
C ASP A 789 6.95 -2.86 34.37
N THR A 790 7.09 -4.07 34.93
CA THR A 790 6.84 -4.32 36.36
C THR A 790 7.82 -3.60 37.30
N SER A 791 8.89 -3.01 36.77
CA SER A 791 9.86 -2.21 37.53
C SER A 791 9.60 -0.70 37.40
N GLY A 792 8.58 -0.28 36.65
CA GLY A 792 8.25 1.13 36.46
C GLY A 792 9.07 1.80 35.35
N ARG A 793 9.65 1.02 34.43
CA ARG A 793 10.36 1.53 33.24
C ARG A 793 9.43 1.61 32.05
N LEU A 794 9.58 2.68 31.26
CA LEU A 794 8.92 2.80 29.97
C LEU A 794 9.59 1.88 28.95
N ILE A 795 8.79 1.07 28.26
CA ILE A 795 9.22 0.14 27.22
C ILE A 795 8.55 0.54 25.90
N VAL A 796 9.33 0.65 24.84
CA VAL A 796 8.87 0.96 23.48
C VAL A 796 9.18 -0.22 22.59
N THR A 797 8.17 -0.87 22.04
CA THR A 797 8.34 -2.07 21.22
C THR A 797 7.84 -1.80 19.81
N ASP A 798 8.65 -2.09 18.79
CA ASP A 798 8.18 -2.12 17.40
C ASP A 798 7.11 -3.22 17.29
N LYS A 799 5.96 -2.96 16.66
CA LYS A 799 4.96 -4.03 16.50
C LYS A 799 5.34 -5.02 15.41
N THR A 800 6.39 -4.75 14.62
CA THR A 800 6.85 -5.62 13.56
C THR A 800 8.26 -6.12 13.81
N SER A 801 8.47 -7.41 13.64
CA SER A 801 9.80 -8.01 13.75
C SER A 801 10.76 -7.55 12.64
N GLY A 802 12.06 -7.72 12.88
CA GLY A 802 13.11 -7.39 11.93
C GLY A 802 13.92 -6.15 12.33
N THR A 803 14.75 -5.68 11.40
CA THR A 803 15.52 -4.45 11.62
C THR A 803 14.61 -3.23 11.73
N SER A 804 14.99 -2.31 12.62
CA SER A 804 14.23 -1.11 12.90
C SER A 804 15.18 0.04 13.26
N ASN A 805 14.94 1.21 12.68
CA ASN A 805 15.58 2.46 13.11
C ASN A 805 14.75 3.16 14.20
N LEU A 806 13.90 2.42 14.92
CA LEU A 806 13.06 2.99 15.96
C LEU A 806 13.91 3.67 17.03
N SER A 807 13.65 4.94 17.27
CA SER A 807 14.21 5.71 18.38
C SER A 807 13.12 6.53 19.06
N LEU A 808 13.28 6.77 20.36
CA LEU A 808 12.41 7.66 21.13
C LEU A 808 13.27 8.43 22.13
N THR A 809 13.05 9.73 22.20
CA THR A 809 13.56 10.62 23.23
C THR A 809 12.36 11.34 23.82
N ILE A 810 12.25 11.31 25.15
CA ILE A 810 11.24 12.06 25.88
C ILE A 810 11.95 13.24 26.54
N THR A 811 11.39 14.43 26.39
CA THR A 811 11.85 15.68 26.99
C THR A 811 10.79 16.15 28.00
N PRO A 812 10.97 15.80 29.28
CA PRO A 812 10.08 16.25 30.35
C PRO A 812 10.06 17.77 30.52
N PRO A 813 9.01 18.34 31.15
CA PRO A 813 8.96 19.77 31.44
C PRO A 813 10.12 20.18 32.38
N PRO A 814 10.81 21.29 32.08
CA PRO A 814 12.04 21.66 32.80
C PRO A 814 11.76 22.00 34.27
N GLY A 815 12.63 21.52 35.17
CA GLY A 815 12.55 21.82 36.61
C GLY A 815 11.46 21.05 37.38
N LYS A 816 10.79 20.09 36.74
CA LYS A 816 9.66 19.34 37.33
C LYS A 816 10.03 17.97 37.92
N GLY A 817 11.29 17.55 37.81
CA GLY A 817 11.81 16.32 38.44
C GLY A 817 11.46 15.00 37.74
N LEU A 818 10.65 15.03 36.67
CA LEU A 818 10.35 13.84 35.86
C LEU A 818 11.54 13.51 34.95
N ASP A 819 12.05 12.28 35.01
CA ASP A 819 13.19 11.82 34.19
C ASP A 819 13.12 10.30 33.88
N PHE A 820 12.85 9.96 32.62
CA PHE A 820 12.87 8.58 32.13
C PHE A 820 14.29 8.07 31.81
N GLY A 821 15.29 8.95 31.79
CA GLY A 821 16.63 8.65 31.32
C GLY A 821 16.69 8.42 29.81
N THR A 822 17.77 7.80 29.33
CA THR A 822 17.89 7.40 27.92
C THR A 822 16.99 6.21 27.62
N ILE A 823 16.48 6.13 26.39
CA ILE A 823 15.63 5.01 25.95
C ILE A 823 16.37 4.28 24.82
N LEU A 824 16.96 3.12 25.13
CA LEU A 824 17.92 2.42 24.27
C LEU A 824 17.64 0.91 24.24
N THR A 825 18.12 0.23 23.19
CA THR A 825 18.08 -1.24 23.10
C THR A 825 19.04 -1.94 24.05
N THR A 826 20.04 -1.22 24.59
CA THR A 826 21.06 -1.77 25.50
C THR A 826 20.70 -1.66 26.97
N ASN A 827 19.62 -0.94 27.30
CA ASN A 827 19.12 -0.87 28.67
C ASN A 827 18.49 -2.23 29.06
N PRO A 828 18.43 -2.62 30.33
CA PRO A 828 17.86 -3.92 30.69
C PRO A 828 16.38 -3.96 30.30
N GLY A 829 15.96 -4.99 29.55
CA GLY A 829 14.64 -5.08 28.92
C GLY A 829 14.60 -4.59 27.47
N GLY A 830 15.66 -3.94 26.98
CA GLY A 830 15.84 -3.58 25.57
C GLY A 830 16.35 -4.75 24.72
N GLN A 831 16.06 -4.70 23.43
CA GLN A 831 16.44 -5.69 22.43
C GLN A 831 16.60 -5.02 21.06
N THR A 832 17.69 -5.31 20.35
CA THR A 832 17.84 -4.83 18.97
C THR A 832 17.02 -5.70 18.02
N GLY A 833 16.25 -5.06 17.13
CA GLY A 833 15.49 -5.75 16.10
C GLY A 833 16.41 -6.27 15.00
N ARG A 834 16.25 -7.54 14.59
CA ARG A 834 17.03 -8.14 13.50
C ARG A 834 16.19 -9.14 12.71
N PHE A 835 16.43 -9.19 11.40
CA PHE A 835 16.00 -10.33 10.60
C PHE A 835 16.96 -11.51 10.82
N ALA A 836 16.58 -12.67 10.29
CA ALA A 836 17.49 -13.80 10.17
C ALA A 836 18.81 -13.37 9.48
N LEU A 837 19.91 -13.98 9.90
CA LEU A 837 21.21 -13.82 9.24
C LEU A 837 21.27 -14.80 8.07
N ASP A 838 21.85 -14.38 6.96
CA ASP A 838 21.96 -15.21 5.75
C ASP A 838 23.19 -16.12 5.83
N ILE A 839 23.36 -16.79 6.98
CA ILE A 839 24.48 -17.67 7.29
C ILE A 839 23.92 -19.02 7.70
N THR A 840 24.51 -20.10 7.19
CA THR A 840 24.13 -21.47 7.52
C THR A 840 25.29 -22.17 8.22
N ALA A 841 25.01 -22.82 9.35
CA ALA A 841 25.91 -23.74 10.02
C ALA A 841 25.75 -25.16 9.46
N SER A 842 26.87 -25.82 9.21
CA SER A 842 26.95 -27.20 8.73
C SER A 842 28.21 -27.88 9.28
N LYS A 843 28.46 -29.13 8.92
CA LYS A 843 29.72 -29.81 9.20
C LYS A 843 30.38 -30.33 7.93
N ASP A 844 31.70 -30.35 7.92
CA ASP A 844 32.46 -30.99 6.85
C ASP A 844 32.56 -32.52 7.05
N ALA A 845 33.29 -33.20 6.15
CA ALA A 845 33.47 -34.66 6.21
C ALA A 845 34.33 -35.13 7.39
N THR A 846 34.88 -34.21 8.18
CA THR A 846 35.82 -34.46 9.29
C THR A 846 35.31 -33.89 10.63
N ASP A 847 34.01 -33.61 10.73
CA ASP A 847 33.33 -33.09 11.94
C ASP A 847 33.84 -31.70 12.41
N HIS A 848 34.27 -30.84 11.48
CA HIS A 848 34.45 -29.41 11.77
C HIS A 848 33.16 -28.63 11.51
N LEU A 849 32.84 -27.67 12.38
CA LEU A 849 31.78 -26.70 12.15
C LEU A 849 32.15 -25.81 10.95
N VAL A 850 31.22 -25.63 10.02
CA VAL A 850 31.36 -24.76 8.85
C VAL A 850 30.23 -23.75 8.81
N LEU A 851 30.58 -22.47 8.82
CA LEU A 851 29.66 -21.35 8.63
C LEU A 851 29.82 -20.79 7.22
N THR A 852 28.73 -20.73 6.45
CA THR A 852 28.75 -20.23 5.07
C THR A 852 27.66 -19.18 4.86
N HIS A 853 28.03 -18.04 4.27
CA HIS A 853 27.08 -17.03 3.85
C HIS A 853 26.30 -17.51 2.60
N ASN A 854 24.99 -17.27 2.56
CA ASN A 854 24.10 -17.80 1.52
C ASN A 854 24.24 -17.08 0.17
N SER A 855 24.76 -15.85 0.15
CA SER A 855 25.03 -15.03 -1.06
C SER A 855 26.49 -15.06 -1.49
N TYR A 856 26.73 -14.99 -2.81
CA TYR A 856 28.04 -14.90 -3.45
C TYR A 856 28.50 -13.45 -3.58
N GLY A 857 29.79 -13.19 -3.41
CA GLY A 857 30.38 -11.88 -3.72
C GLY A 857 31.12 -11.23 -2.56
N SER A 858 31.83 -10.14 -2.86
CA SER A 858 32.73 -9.50 -1.90
C SER A 858 32.07 -8.57 -0.87
N ASN A 859 30.76 -8.39 -0.94
CA ASN A 859 30.02 -7.56 0.02
C ASN A 859 29.51 -8.34 1.24
N TYR A 860 29.66 -9.66 1.24
CA TYR A 860 28.97 -10.54 2.17
C TYR A 860 29.93 -11.12 3.22
N SER A 861 30.45 -10.31 4.13
CA SER A 861 31.28 -10.80 5.25
C SER A 861 30.50 -10.93 6.55
N PHE A 862 31.07 -11.72 7.45
CA PHE A 862 30.61 -11.84 8.81
C PHE A 862 31.80 -12.06 9.75
N THR A 863 31.62 -11.76 11.03
CA THR A 863 32.60 -12.04 12.07
C THR A 863 32.07 -13.11 13.00
N ILE A 864 32.99 -13.89 13.57
CA ILE A 864 32.72 -14.89 14.60
C ILE A 864 33.59 -14.52 15.80
N ALA A 865 32.99 -14.39 16.98
CA ALA A 865 33.73 -14.19 18.22
C ALA A 865 33.30 -15.25 19.22
N GLU A 866 34.27 -15.85 19.92
CA GLU A 866 34.03 -16.93 20.86
C GLU A 866 34.53 -16.53 22.23
N SER A 867 33.71 -16.67 23.28
CA SER A 867 34.15 -16.30 24.63
C SER A 867 35.22 -17.24 25.19
N ALA A 868 35.35 -18.45 24.63
CA ALA A 868 36.26 -19.49 25.11
C ALA A 868 37.08 -20.17 23.99
N ASP A 869 37.00 -19.66 22.76
CA ASP A 869 37.74 -20.12 21.58
C ASP A 869 37.68 -21.65 21.35
N LEU A 870 36.50 -22.28 21.52
CA LEU A 870 36.40 -23.75 21.42
C LEU A 870 36.49 -24.28 19.99
N PHE A 871 36.07 -23.51 18.97
CA PHE A 871 36.11 -23.93 17.57
C PHE A 871 37.22 -23.24 16.78
N TRP A 872 37.49 -21.95 17.05
CA TRP A 872 38.56 -21.16 16.44
C TRP A 872 39.58 -20.72 17.49
N THR A 873 40.62 -21.53 17.67
CA THR A 873 41.65 -21.32 18.72
C THR A 873 42.58 -20.13 18.45
N SER A 874 42.52 -19.54 17.25
CA SER A 874 43.23 -18.34 16.88
C SER A 874 42.52 -17.03 17.28
N GLY A 875 41.38 -17.11 17.96
CA GLY A 875 40.58 -15.98 18.46
C GLY A 875 39.46 -15.56 17.50
N ASP A 876 38.94 -14.33 17.65
CA ASP A 876 37.88 -13.79 16.81
C ASP A 876 38.22 -13.84 15.32
N GLN A 877 37.31 -14.42 14.53
CA GLN A 877 37.45 -14.56 13.10
C GLN A 877 36.76 -13.40 12.38
N THR A 878 37.51 -12.74 11.49
CA THR A 878 36.90 -11.96 10.40
C THR A 878 36.83 -12.86 9.18
N VAL A 879 35.65 -13.35 8.85
CA VAL A 879 35.47 -14.21 7.69
C VAL A 879 35.57 -13.34 6.45
N ASN A 880 36.67 -13.55 5.72
CA ASN A 880 36.97 -12.78 4.52
C ASN A 880 35.76 -12.74 3.59
N ASN A 881 35.60 -11.58 2.95
CA ASN A 881 34.63 -11.38 1.91
C ASN A 881 34.68 -12.53 0.88
N GLY A 882 33.51 -12.94 0.41
CA GLY A 882 33.39 -13.76 -0.77
C GLY A 882 34.07 -13.09 -1.96
N LYS A 883 34.07 -13.76 -3.10
CA LYS A 883 34.68 -13.23 -4.31
C LYS A 883 33.59 -12.88 -5.30
N ASP A 884 33.67 -11.68 -5.86
CA ASP A 884 32.90 -11.37 -7.06
C ASP A 884 33.54 -12.08 -8.26
N VAL A 885 32.71 -12.43 -9.24
CA VAL A 885 33.21 -12.90 -10.55
C VAL A 885 34.06 -11.82 -11.20
N ALA A 886 35.26 -12.14 -11.67
CA ALA A 886 36.10 -11.20 -12.41
C ALA A 886 36.44 -11.77 -13.79
N GLY A 887 36.57 -10.90 -14.77
CA GLY A 887 36.80 -11.35 -16.14
C GLY A 887 36.80 -10.23 -17.18
N THR A 888 36.77 -10.66 -18.44
CA THR A 888 36.63 -9.77 -19.60
C THR A 888 35.51 -10.27 -20.50
N ILE A 889 34.90 -9.35 -21.23
CA ILE A 889 33.90 -9.66 -22.26
C ILE A 889 34.46 -9.14 -23.58
N GLY A 890 34.70 -10.01 -24.55
CA GLY A 890 35.28 -9.64 -25.84
C GLY A 890 36.71 -9.07 -25.74
N GLY A 891 37.44 -9.42 -24.67
CA GLY A 891 38.75 -8.87 -24.35
C GLY A 891 38.73 -7.49 -23.70
N GLU A 892 37.56 -6.88 -23.50
CA GLU A 892 37.40 -5.63 -22.77
C GLU A 892 37.13 -5.91 -21.28
N SER A 893 37.68 -5.09 -20.39
CA SER A 893 37.52 -5.26 -18.94
C SER A 893 36.06 -5.21 -18.50
N ALA A 894 35.68 -6.11 -17.60
CA ALA A 894 34.36 -6.17 -17.00
C ALA A 894 34.44 -6.18 -15.47
N THR A 895 33.45 -5.58 -14.82
CA THR A 895 33.31 -5.49 -13.36
C THR A 895 32.33 -6.53 -12.84
N GLY A 896 32.76 -7.26 -11.81
CA GLY A 896 31.95 -8.23 -11.08
C GLY A 896 31.06 -7.63 -10.00
N ASN A 897 29.95 -8.30 -9.71
CA ASN A 897 29.19 -8.16 -8.47
C ASN A 897 28.49 -9.50 -8.18
N GLY A 898 28.96 -10.23 -7.17
CA GLY A 898 28.58 -11.61 -6.93
C GLY A 898 28.80 -12.48 -8.16
N GLN A 899 27.72 -13.06 -8.70
CA GLN A 899 27.73 -13.85 -9.93
C GLN A 899 27.49 -13.03 -11.21
N MET A 900 27.35 -11.71 -11.11
CA MET A 900 27.08 -10.82 -12.25
C MET A 900 28.37 -10.22 -12.79
N LEU A 901 28.57 -10.26 -14.10
CA LEU A 901 29.70 -9.67 -14.80
C LEU A 901 29.20 -8.62 -15.79
N GLY A 902 29.63 -7.37 -15.63
CA GLY A 902 29.18 -6.22 -16.42
C GLY A 902 30.31 -5.54 -17.18
N GLY A 903 30.14 -5.28 -18.47
CA GLY A 903 31.09 -4.51 -19.28
C GLY A 903 31.14 -3.04 -18.84
N ASN A 904 32.34 -2.52 -18.64
CA ASN A 904 32.58 -1.22 -18.02
C ASN A 904 32.10 -0.04 -18.87
N THR A 905 31.66 1.03 -18.21
CA THR A 905 31.32 2.30 -18.87
C THR A 905 32.52 2.84 -19.65
N GLY A 906 32.31 3.17 -20.93
CA GLY A 906 33.36 3.68 -21.81
C GLY A 906 34.07 2.59 -22.64
N ASN A 907 33.78 1.30 -22.39
CA ASN A 907 34.17 0.23 -23.29
C ASN A 907 33.62 0.48 -24.70
N VAL A 908 34.41 0.16 -25.74
CA VAL A 908 34.05 0.47 -27.12
C VAL A 908 32.88 -0.41 -27.58
N ASN A 909 32.86 -1.67 -27.15
CA ASN A 909 31.90 -2.66 -27.63
C ASN A 909 30.94 -3.16 -26.53
N THR A 910 31.43 -3.36 -25.31
CA THR A 910 30.70 -4.07 -24.25
C THR A 910 30.11 -3.16 -23.17
N SER A 911 30.19 -1.83 -23.32
CA SER A 911 29.71 -0.87 -22.32
C SER A 911 28.26 -1.14 -21.94
N GLY A 912 28.02 -1.49 -20.68
CA GLY A 912 26.70 -1.78 -20.12
C GLY A 912 26.08 -3.12 -20.51
N LEU A 913 26.85 -4.08 -21.04
CA LEU A 913 26.44 -5.48 -21.23
C LEU A 913 26.60 -6.26 -19.92
N TYR A 914 25.53 -6.90 -19.43
CA TYR A 914 25.56 -7.69 -18.18
C TYR A 914 25.21 -9.15 -18.43
N LEU A 915 26.01 -10.03 -17.82
CA LEU A 915 25.87 -11.48 -17.84
C LEU A 915 25.86 -12.02 -16.40
N LYS A 916 25.20 -13.16 -16.19
CA LYS A 916 25.33 -13.96 -14.96
C LYS A 916 26.18 -15.19 -15.24
N TYR A 917 27.17 -15.46 -14.39
CA TYR A 917 28.01 -16.66 -14.44
C TYR A 917 27.86 -17.49 -13.17
N THR A 918 27.52 -18.78 -13.31
CA THR A 918 27.29 -19.70 -12.20
C THR A 918 28.29 -20.86 -12.11
N GLY A 919 29.30 -20.87 -13.00
CA GLY A 919 30.34 -21.90 -12.98
C GLY A 919 31.43 -21.66 -11.93
N THR A 920 32.34 -22.61 -11.80
CA THR A 920 33.47 -22.60 -10.87
C THR A 920 34.83 -22.48 -11.54
N ASP A 921 34.87 -22.50 -12.88
CA ASP A 921 36.13 -22.40 -13.63
C ASP A 921 36.75 -21.01 -13.46
N GLU A 922 38.07 -20.99 -13.28
CA GLU A 922 38.89 -19.78 -13.13
C GLU A 922 40.00 -19.75 -14.17
N ASN A 923 40.40 -18.55 -14.59
CA ASN A 923 41.38 -18.29 -15.64
C ASN A 923 41.09 -19.05 -16.95
N ALA A 924 39.81 -19.09 -17.35
CA ALA A 924 39.35 -19.85 -18.51
C ALA A 924 38.32 -19.07 -19.35
N ASP A 925 38.28 -19.39 -20.64
CA ASP A 925 37.20 -18.98 -21.53
C ASP A 925 35.99 -19.88 -21.28
N VAL A 926 34.95 -19.32 -20.68
CA VAL A 926 33.78 -20.10 -20.22
C VAL A 926 32.64 -20.12 -21.25
N GLY A 927 32.80 -19.43 -22.38
CA GLY A 927 31.82 -19.38 -23.46
C GLY A 927 31.84 -18.07 -24.25
N THR A 928 30.82 -17.88 -25.08
CA THR A 928 30.61 -16.69 -25.92
C THR A 928 29.19 -16.13 -25.72
N ILE A 929 29.05 -14.82 -25.91
CA ILE A 929 27.77 -14.10 -25.96
C ILE A 929 27.62 -13.45 -27.34
N LYS A 930 26.55 -13.79 -28.04
CA LYS A 930 26.14 -13.18 -29.31
C LYS A 930 25.11 -12.08 -29.05
N VAL A 931 25.51 -10.81 -29.19
CA VAL A 931 24.65 -9.63 -28.98
C VAL A 931 24.13 -9.11 -30.31
N THR A 932 22.80 -9.06 -30.46
CA THR A 932 22.13 -8.49 -31.63
C THR A 932 21.44 -7.17 -31.26
N VAL A 933 21.48 -6.20 -32.18
CA VAL A 933 20.81 -4.90 -32.04
C VAL A 933 19.92 -4.72 -33.27
N GLY A 934 18.63 -4.97 -33.11
CA GLY A 934 17.63 -4.89 -34.17
C GLY A 934 17.24 -3.46 -34.57
N THR A 935 16.44 -3.35 -35.63
CA THR A 935 16.07 -2.08 -36.26
C THR A 935 15.36 -1.12 -35.31
N ALA A 936 14.36 -1.56 -34.53
CA ALA A 936 13.66 -0.67 -33.60
C ALA A 936 14.60 -0.14 -32.50
N GLU A 937 15.50 -0.97 -31.98
CA GLU A 937 16.53 -0.51 -31.06
C GLU A 937 17.49 0.49 -31.72
N LEU A 938 17.94 0.25 -32.96
CA LEU A 938 18.78 1.19 -33.70
C LEU A 938 18.09 2.55 -33.91
N PHE A 939 16.81 2.54 -34.29
CA PHE A 939 16.01 3.76 -34.40
C PHE A 939 15.91 4.47 -33.06
N SER A 940 15.63 3.75 -31.96
CA SER A 940 15.58 4.32 -30.62
C SER A 940 16.89 5.01 -30.25
N ARG A 941 18.04 4.36 -30.50
CA ARG A 941 19.38 4.92 -30.23
C ARG A 941 19.71 6.15 -31.05
N VAL A 942 19.43 6.11 -32.35
CA VAL A 942 19.68 7.26 -33.23
C VAL A 942 18.76 8.41 -32.85
N LEU A 943 17.45 8.18 -32.73
CA LEU A 943 16.50 9.21 -32.35
C LEU A 943 16.81 9.81 -30.99
N PHE A 944 17.27 9.01 -30.02
CA PHE A 944 17.79 9.54 -28.76
C PHE A 944 18.90 10.57 -29.00
N LYS A 945 19.89 10.29 -29.84
CA LYS A 945 20.95 11.27 -30.20
C LYS A 945 20.45 12.49 -30.98
N ILE A 946 19.29 12.42 -31.63
CA ILE A 946 18.69 13.56 -32.33
C ILE A 946 17.92 14.45 -31.36
N THR A 947 17.08 13.82 -30.51
CA THR A 947 16.04 14.50 -29.72
C THR A 947 16.37 14.66 -28.24
N ASP A 948 17.50 14.12 -27.76
CA ASP A 948 17.89 14.23 -26.36
C ASP A 948 17.91 15.70 -25.89
N ALA A 949 17.45 15.93 -24.67
CA ALA A 949 17.26 17.28 -24.15
C ALA A 949 18.58 18.00 -23.84
N PHE A 950 19.68 17.25 -23.67
CA PHE A 950 20.98 17.79 -23.26
C PHE A 950 21.99 17.75 -24.41
N GLU A 951 22.03 16.66 -25.17
CA GLU A 951 23.04 16.40 -26.20
C GLU A 951 22.47 16.24 -27.61
N GLY A 952 21.14 16.34 -27.77
CA GLY A 952 20.46 16.16 -29.05
C GLY A 952 20.76 17.27 -30.04
N TYR A 953 21.19 16.93 -31.26
CA TYR A 953 21.51 17.95 -32.26
C TYR A 953 20.28 18.72 -32.79
N ALA A 954 19.07 18.15 -32.72
CA ALA A 954 17.84 18.90 -33.00
C ALA A 954 17.54 19.89 -31.86
N THR A 955 17.78 19.50 -30.61
CA THR A 955 17.67 20.37 -29.44
C THR A 955 18.67 21.53 -29.51
N PHE A 956 19.93 21.25 -29.87
CA PHE A 956 20.92 22.30 -30.11
C PHE A 956 20.51 23.27 -31.23
N LYS A 957 19.88 22.78 -32.30
CA LYS A 957 19.35 23.63 -33.36
C LYS A 957 18.24 24.55 -32.84
N GLN A 958 17.32 24.05 -32.03
CA GLN A 958 16.27 24.87 -31.41
C GLN A 958 16.86 25.93 -30.48
N GLN A 959 17.84 25.57 -29.64
CA GLN A 959 18.52 26.52 -28.77
C GLN A 959 19.27 27.60 -29.56
N SER A 960 19.92 27.23 -30.66
CA SER A 960 20.60 28.17 -31.55
C SER A 960 19.63 29.17 -32.18
N LEU A 961 18.44 28.73 -32.61
CA LEU A 961 17.39 29.60 -33.12
C LEU A 961 16.84 30.52 -32.02
N GLN A 962 16.60 30.01 -30.81
CA GLN A 962 16.16 30.81 -29.67
C GLN A 962 17.17 31.91 -29.33
N ASN A 963 18.46 31.56 -29.23
CA ASN A 963 19.52 32.54 -28.98
C ASN A 963 19.57 33.64 -30.07
N THR A 964 19.27 33.28 -31.32
CA THR A 964 19.19 34.24 -32.44
C THR A 964 17.97 35.16 -32.31
N ILE A 965 16.82 34.64 -31.87
CA ILE A 965 15.62 35.43 -31.57
C ILE A 965 15.91 36.43 -30.46
N ASP A 966 16.54 36.00 -29.37
CA ASP A 966 16.90 36.85 -28.24
C ASP A 966 17.87 37.98 -28.64
N ASP A 967 18.81 37.71 -29.55
CA ASP A 967 19.71 38.73 -30.11
C ASP A 967 18.95 39.74 -30.99
N TYR A 968 18.01 39.28 -31.81
CA TYR A 968 17.15 40.18 -32.58
C TYR A 968 16.25 41.04 -31.69
N GLU A 969 15.68 40.48 -30.62
CA GLU A 969 14.89 41.25 -29.64
C GLU A 969 15.72 42.35 -28.98
N LYS A 970 16.93 42.02 -28.52
CA LYS A 970 17.85 43.02 -27.96
C LYS A 970 18.17 44.13 -28.97
N LYS A 971 18.43 43.78 -30.23
CA LYS A 971 18.70 44.75 -31.31
C LYS A 971 17.48 45.63 -31.59
N ILE A 972 16.28 45.04 -31.66
CA ILE A 972 15.02 45.76 -31.86
C ILE A 972 14.81 46.77 -30.74
N SER A 973 14.89 46.34 -29.47
CA SER A 973 14.73 47.24 -28.32
C SER A 973 15.77 48.37 -28.30
N GLN A 974 17.03 48.09 -28.65
CA GLN A 974 18.06 49.12 -28.76
C GLN A 974 17.73 50.14 -29.86
N MET A 975 17.32 49.68 -31.05
CA MET A 975 16.95 50.56 -32.16
C MET A 975 15.67 51.36 -31.85
N GLU A 976 14.66 50.76 -31.22
CA GLU A 976 13.44 51.45 -30.80
C GLU A 976 13.75 52.55 -29.77
N ASN A 977 14.60 52.28 -28.79
CA ASN A 977 15.06 53.28 -27.83
C ASN A 977 15.80 54.44 -28.52
N GLN A 978 16.66 54.15 -29.50
CA GLN A 978 17.34 55.17 -30.30
C GLN A 978 16.36 56.00 -31.12
N LEU A 979 15.37 55.38 -31.74
CA LEU A 979 14.31 56.08 -32.48
C LEU A 979 13.47 56.96 -31.58
N GLN A 980 13.16 56.51 -30.36
CA GLN A 980 12.42 57.29 -29.37
C GLN A 980 13.21 58.50 -28.89
N GLN A 981 14.49 58.34 -28.55
CA GLN A 981 15.37 59.47 -28.20
C GLN A 981 15.51 60.47 -29.36
N LYS A 982 15.63 59.96 -30.60
CA LYS A 982 15.67 60.79 -31.80
C LYS A 982 14.37 61.57 -32.00
N ARG A 983 13.21 60.91 -31.80
CA ARG A 983 11.88 61.54 -31.83
C ARG A 983 11.79 62.66 -30.80
N GLU A 984 12.15 62.41 -29.54
CA GLU A 984 12.13 63.41 -28.47
C GLU A 984 13.06 64.59 -28.75
N MET A 985 14.26 64.33 -29.26
CA MET A 985 15.20 65.39 -29.66
C MET A 985 14.64 66.25 -30.79
N MET A 986 14.01 65.64 -31.79
CA MET A 986 13.35 66.36 -32.89
C MET A 986 12.17 67.20 -32.39
N ILE A 987 11.29 66.62 -31.56
CA ILE A 987 10.18 67.32 -30.93
C ILE A 987 10.68 68.54 -30.15
N ASN A 988 11.68 68.36 -29.28
CA ASN A 988 12.24 69.46 -28.47
C ASN A 988 12.83 70.57 -29.34
N ARG A 989 13.53 70.24 -30.44
CA ARG A 989 14.05 71.24 -31.39
C ARG A 989 12.92 72.04 -32.04
N PHE A 990 11.83 71.40 -32.45
CA PHE A 990 10.68 72.08 -33.06
C PHE A 990 9.91 72.93 -32.05
N VAL A 991 9.75 72.47 -30.80
CA VAL A 991 9.14 73.25 -29.72
C VAL A 991 9.95 74.51 -29.42
N LEU A 992 11.29 74.40 -29.34
CA LEU A 992 12.17 75.56 -29.16
C LEU A 992 12.07 76.56 -30.31
N MET A 993 11.94 76.08 -31.55
CA MET A 993 11.71 76.93 -32.73
C MET A 993 10.34 77.61 -32.69
N GLU A 994 9.26 76.92 -32.29
CA GLU A 994 7.93 77.52 -32.10
C GLU A 994 7.94 78.61 -31.02
N MET A 995 8.65 78.39 -29.90
CA MET A 995 8.81 79.43 -28.86
C MET A 995 9.57 80.64 -29.38
N ALA A 996 10.64 80.43 -30.17
CA ALA A 996 11.39 81.51 -30.80
C ALA A 996 10.54 82.30 -31.82
N LEU A 997 9.78 81.60 -32.66
CA LEU A 997 8.87 82.19 -33.64
C LEU A 997 7.73 82.97 -32.97
N ASN A 998 7.15 82.44 -31.90
CA ASN A 998 6.11 83.13 -31.15
C ASN A 998 6.66 84.41 -30.49
N LYS A 999 7.90 84.36 -29.97
CA LYS A 999 8.59 85.55 -29.46
C LYS A 999 8.80 86.60 -30.57
N ILE A 1000 9.22 86.19 -31.76
CA ILE A 1000 9.39 87.08 -32.92
C ILE A 1000 8.05 87.64 -33.37
N LYS A 1001 6.99 86.84 -33.41
CA LYS A 1001 5.64 87.26 -33.79
C LYS A 1001 5.09 88.29 -32.81
N ASN A 1002 5.18 88.03 -31.51
CA ASN A 1002 4.80 88.99 -30.46
C ASN A 1002 5.64 90.28 -30.52
N GLN A 1003 6.95 90.19 -30.81
CA GLN A 1003 7.80 91.36 -31.03
C GLN A 1003 7.38 92.14 -32.29
N SER A 1004 7.00 91.45 -33.37
CA SER A 1004 6.54 92.07 -34.60
C SER A 1004 5.16 92.73 -34.45
N GLU A 1005 4.24 92.12 -33.70
CA GLU A 1005 2.92 92.70 -33.37
C GLU A 1005 3.09 93.89 -32.43
N TRP A 1006 3.99 93.82 -31.44
CA TRP A 1006 4.34 94.96 -30.60
C TRP A 1006 4.95 96.10 -31.43
N LEU A 1007 5.89 95.81 -32.33
CA LEU A 1007 6.48 96.79 -33.25
C LEU A 1007 5.43 97.39 -34.18
N ALA A 1008 4.52 96.59 -34.73
CA ALA A 1008 3.43 97.06 -35.58
C ALA A 1008 2.44 97.95 -34.81
N ASN A 1009 2.16 97.64 -33.54
CA ASN A 1009 1.31 98.47 -32.68
C ASN A 1009 2.02 99.80 -32.33
N GLN A 1010 3.33 99.77 -32.04
CA GLN A 1010 4.15 100.97 -31.85
C GLN A 1010 4.20 101.84 -33.13
N LEU A 1011 4.33 101.22 -34.30
CA LEU A 1011 4.26 101.89 -35.60
C LEU A 1011 2.88 102.50 -35.87
N SER A 1012 1.78 101.81 -35.52
CA SER A 1012 0.41 102.34 -35.62
C SER A 1012 0.16 103.50 -34.65
N ILE A 1013 0.72 103.45 -33.45
CA ILE A 1013 0.70 104.55 -32.48
C ILE A 1013 1.51 105.74 -33.01
N ALA A 1014 2.69 105.49 -33.59
CA ALA A 1014 3.52 106.52 -34.22
C ALA A 1014 2.82 107.16 -35.45
N GLU A 1015 2.13 106.36 -36.27
CA GLU A 1015 1.35 106.84 -37.42
C GLU A 1015 0.14 107.69 -36.98
N LYS A 1016 -0.52 107.33 -35.88
CA LYS A 1016 -1.57 108.15 -35.26
C LYS A 1016 -1.02 109.42 -34.60
N ALA A 1017 0.17 109.37 -34.02
CA ALA A 1017 0.85 110.54 -33.45
C ALA A 1017 1.39 111.51 -34.53
N TRP A 1018 1.64 111.04 -35.75
CA TRP A 1018 1.99 111.85 -36.92
C TRP A 1018 0.78 112.51 -37.60
N ARG A 1019 -0.45 112.18 -37.18
CA ARG A 1019 -1.71 112.73 -37.71
C ARG A 1019 -2.40 113.74 -36.77
N LEU A 1020 -1.71 114.19 -35.73
CA LEU A 1020 -2.02 115.34 -34.87
C LEU A 1020 -0.81 116.27 -34.85
#